data_AF-A0A2C5XHK1-F1
#
_entry.id   AF-A0A2C5XHK1-F1
#
_cell.length_a   1.000
_cell.length_b   1.000
_cell.length_c   1.000
_cell.angle_alpha   90.00
_cell.angle_beta   90.00
_cell.angle_gamma   90.00
#
_symmetry.space_group_name_H-M   'P 1'
#
loop_
_entity.id
_entity.type
_entity.pdbx_description
1 polymer ?
#
loop_
_entity_poly.entity_id
_entity_poly.type
_entity_poly.pdbx_seq_one_letter_code
_entity_poly.pdbx_strand_id
1 'polypeptide(L)'
;MTSGRSGGDGASGSSEPRQKGQATPDTIQVGCIAMVMKDNALRRAEILSIRDIKSGRQFYCNFDTFNKRLDEWVPLDRIDFTHDVEWPNLEKDKGKDGKTKKTAAGKKTHPGKKANKRPGKKEAIAAESPTVPAEGGDTGDDDARPDPLSGFKRDAEIEKLRTSGSMTQNPTEVSRIRNISKVQFGNSNLFPWYFSPYPEIFNQEDVIFICELCLGYYADSFSFGRHRKKCTLKHPPGNEIYRDDYVSFFEIDGRRQRTWCRNLCLLSKMFLDHKTLYYDVDPFLFYVMASKDNKGFHIVGYFSKEKESADGYNVACILTLPQYQRKGYGRLLIQFSYELSKIENKVGSPEKPLSDLGLLSYRQYWSECIVDYLVPYADRAEKVTIEKISTDLAMTTQDIEHTLQAMKMQVYHKQDHKIVIPDSLLSDRFQLIMISRFVNLALPASAVWTASVSAINNQVPLAPIAEFDKSACPNYANYATFMHQPLSEGPLALPFQRPDEKCRTFTADSIEQVIKDVTTRMKDPDMARLFENAFPSTTDTTVKFHTDGKDATFMAMVQNSLQFDVGDKGKWEGPQSFVITGDIIAEWLRDSTNQLRPYQPLAKKDKKVFTLILGAINTQLEYVIESPYCNAFQPPPISNLAPSHNGQHDVVNPIYEPSVVFECKYELDSLAHFVALSNDFYEHTGSQDHLGPRWYKALDTILDVLEAQSQPTFNPKTQQFVRNTYTFQRKTDTGTETLNLRGIGNPLNFGTGLVRSAFRPSDDATILGFLIPSNAMMGAELKRTASMLTSAGKTELADKISAWSKKLIDGVWEHGVVKHKKYGDVFAYEVDGYGSNIMMDDANYPSLLALPLMGFCNEDDPVYVNTRKMILEKAGNPYYLEGRQFKGIGGPHIGPQNAWPMSLLIQAQTSSNDEEIKECLSLVLNSSKRGLIHESVDVNHASSYTRSWFAWANGVFANTILDLAKRKPYLIFKENVPYEI
;
A
#
# COMPACT_ATOMS: atom_id res chain seq x y z
N MET A 1 51.27 45.47 16.58
CA MET A 1 50.70 44.40 17.43
C MET A 1 49.21 44.44 17.24
N THR A 2 48.64 43.39 16.64
CA THR A 2 47.21 43.32 16.28
C THR A 2 46.81 41.86 16.26
N SER A 3 45.92 41.45 17.17
CA SER A 3 45.37 40.09 17.25
C SER A 3 44.08 40.00 16.44
N GLY A 4 43.92 38.89 15.70
CA GLY A 4 42.76 38.66 14.84
C GLY A 4 41.52 38.15 15.58
N ARG A 5 40.36 38.27 14.92
CA ARG A 5 39.11 37.61 15.31
C ARG A 5 38.93 36.31 14.52
N SER A 6 38.65 35.20 15.21
CA SER A 6 37.72 34.18 14.69
C SER A 6 36.28 34.72 14.77
N GLY A 7 35.30 34.28 13.98
CA GLY A 7 35.24 33.07 13.15
C GLY A 7 34.08 32.24 13.68
N GLY A 8 32.92 32.27 12.99
CA GLY A 8 31.66 31.76 13.52
C GLY A 8 31.29 30.37 13.02
N ASP A 9 30.81 29.52 13.93
CA ASP A 9 30.37 28.15 13.64
C ASP A 9 28.94 28.09 13.10
N GLY A 10 28.70 27.17 12.17
CA GLY A 10 27.35 26.82 11.69
C GLY A 10 26.73 25.70 12.53
N ALA A 11 25.55 25.95 13.11
CA ALA A 11 24.88 25.04 14.03
C ALA A 11 23.68 24.32 13.42
N SER A 12 23.35 23.13 13.94
CA SER A 12 22.10 22.43 13.64
C SER A 12 20.97 23.03 14.49
N GLY A 13 19.87 23.42 13.84
CA GLY A 13 18.66 23.95 14.50
C GLY A 13 18.12 25.23 13.85
N SER A 14 16.92 25.64 14.26
CA SER A 14 16.36 26.95 13.92
C SER A 14 17.18 28.09 14.53
N SER A 15 17.23 29.24 13.86
CA SER A 15 17.98 30.43 14.28
C SER A 15 17.31 31.22 15.43
N GLU A 16 16.65 30.52 16.36
CA GLU A 16 15.97 31.09 17.52
C GLU A 16 16.63 30.56 18.82
N PRO A 17 16.78 31.39 19.86
CA PRO A 17 17.41 30.98 21.10
C PRO A 17 16.53 29.97 21.88
N ARG A 18 16.91 28.69 21.85
CA ARG A 18 16.31 27.63 22.69
C ARG A 18 16.54 27.90 24.17
N GLN A 19 15.59 27.51 25.02
CA GLN A 19 15.74 27.63 26.48
C GLN A 19 16.75 26.60 27.01
N LYS A 20 17.57 27.00 27.98
CA LYS A 20 18.55 26.14 28.66
C LYS A 20 18.12 25.79 30.07
N GLY A 21 18.44 24.57 30.51
CA GLY A 21 18.34 24.16 31.91
C GLY A 21 18.74 22.70 32.12
N GLN A 22 18.88 22.30 33.39
CA GLN A 22 19.26 20.94 33.77
C GLN A 22 18.20 19.92 33.36
N ALA A 23 18.64 18.80 32.78
CA ALA A 23 17.83 17.62 32.55
C ALA A 23 18.22 16.48 33.50
N THR A 24 17.33 15.50 33.60
CA THR A 24 17.55 14.22 34.28
C THR A 24 17.19 13.06 33.33
N PRO A 25 17.61 11.82 33.61
CA PRO A 25 17.22 10.63 32.84
C PRO A 25 15.72 10.46 32.56
N ASP A 26 14.88 11.01 33.42
CA ASP A 26 13.41 10.92 33.36
C ASP A 26 12.74 12.15 32.73
N THR A 27 13.46 13.27 32.56
CA THR A 27 12.91 14.53 32.00
C THR A 27 13.44 14.86 30.61
N ILE A 28 14.54 14.24 30.18
CA ILE A 28 15.11 14.43 28.84
C ILE A 28 14.19 13.85 27.76
N GLN A 29 13.91 14.64 26.72
CA GLN A 29 12.88 14.33 25.70
C GLN A 29 13.42 14.49 24.27
N VAL A 30 12.66 14.00 23.29
CA VAL A 30 12.95 14.20 21.87
C VAL A 30 12.92 15.69 21.53
N GLY A 31 13.87 16.12 20.68
CA GLY A 31 14.09 17.53 20.33
C GLY A 31 14.99 18.30 21.30
N CYS A 32 15.43 17.70 22.43
CA CYS A 32 16.47 18.30 23.26
C CYS A 32 17.84 18.19 22.59
N ILE A 33 18.68 19.21 22.78
CA ILE A 33 20.11 19.17 22.41
C ILE A 33 20.93 19.08 23.70
N ALA A 34 21.74 18.03 23.81
CA ALA A 34 22.55 17.73 24.99
C ALA A 34 24.04 17.57 24.63
N MET A 35 24.90 17.56 25.65
CA MET A 35 26.29 17.15 25.49
C MET A 35 26.37 15.62 25.58
N VAL A 36 26.87 14.98 24.52
CA VAL A 36 26.92 13.52 24.37
C VAL A 36 28.36 13.09 24.08
N MET A 37 28.85 12.09 24.82
CA MET A 37 30.20 11.58 24.68
C MET A 37 30.34 10.74 23.39
N LYS A 38 31.28 11.12 22.52
CA LYS A 38 31.60 10.46 21.25
C LYS A 38 33.08 10.60 20.93
N ASP A 39 33.72 9.51 20.50
CA ASP A 39 35.16 9.44 20.24
C ASP A 39 36.02 9.99 21.41
N ASN A 40 35.62 9.64 22.64
CA ASN A 40 36.19 10.11 23.92
C ASN A 40 36.16 11.64 24.15
N ALA A 41 35.32 12.39 23.43
CA ALA A 41 35.07 13.82 23.63
C ALA A 41 33.58 14.10 23.84
N LEU A 42 33.22 15.13 24.61
CA LEU A 42 31.85 15.63 24.66
C LEU A 42 31.54 16.42 23.38
N ARG A 43 30.38 16.16 22.77
CA ARG A 43 29.90 16.78 21.53
C ARG A 43 28.44 17.21 21.69
N ARG A 44 28.06 18.39 21.18
CA ARG A 44 26.67 18.84 21.15
C ARG A 44 25.87 17.99 20.14
N ALA A 45 24.73 17.47 20.55
CA ALA A 45 23.92 16.55 19.74
C ALA A 45 22.41 16.67 20.04
N GLU A 46 21.59 16.66 19.00
CA GLU A 46 20.12 16.68 19.08
C GLU A 46 19.56 15.25 19.20
N ILE A 47 18.68 15.04 20.17
CA ILE A 47 18.02 13.75 20.42
C ILE A 47 16.79 13.65 19.51
N LEU A 48 16.90 12.85 18.45
CA LEU A 48 15.86 12.65 17.44
C LEU A 48 14.88 11.51 17.77
N SER A 49 15.24 10.62 18.70
CA SER A 49 14.37 9.52 19.16
C SER A 49 14.81 8.99 20.52
N ILE A 50 13.91 8.30 21.23
CA ILE A 50 14.17 7.61 22.49
C ILE A 50 13.50 6.23 22.38
N ARG A 51 14.16 5.19 22.87
CA ARG A 51 13.60 3.84 23.01
C ARG A 51 14.11 3.16 24.28
N ASP A 52 13.33 2.23 24.79
CA ASP A 52 13.76 1.33 25.87
C ASP A 52 14.07 -0.06 25.26
N ILE A 53 15.24 -0.61 25.56
CA ILE A 53 15.68 -1.96 25.15
C ILE A 53 16.17 -2.76 26.36
N LYS A 54 16.57 -4.03 26.19
CA LYS A 54 16.94 -4.91 27.32
C LYS A 54 18.09 -4.41 28.21
N SER A 55 19.03 -3.63 27.66
CA SER A 55 20.11 -2.98 28.43
C SER A 55 19.72 -1.66 29.09
N GLY A 56 18.50 -1.15 28.83
CA GLY A 56 17.98 0.12 29.34
C GLY A 56 17.60 1.11 28.23
N ARG A 57 17.44 2.38 28.62
CA ARG A 57 17.05 3.47 27.72
C ARG A 57 18.19 3.88 26.78
N GLN A 58 17.88 4.02 25.50
CA GLN A 58 18.77 4.55 24.47
C GLN A 58 18.17 5.75 23.76
N PHE A 59 19.06 6.62 23.28
CA PHE A 59 18.75 7.90 22.66
C PHE A 59 19.37 7.95 21.26
N TYR A 60 18.60 8.36 20.26
CA TYR A 60 19.08 8.52 18.88
C TYR A 60 19.61 9.93 18.69
N CYS A 61 20.92 10.09 18.56
CA CYS A 61 21.59 11.40 18.63
C CYS A 61 22.21 11.79 17.28
N ASN A 62 21.75 12.90 16.71
CA ASN A 62 22.43 13.58 15.59
C ASN A 62 23.43 14.59 16.13
N PHE A 63 24.69 14.49 15.71
CA PHE A 63 25.80 15.27 16.28
C PHE A 63 26.08 16.50 15.41
N ASP A 64 26.24 17.68 16.04
CA ASP A 64 26.56 18.91 15.31
C ASP A 64 27.82 18.75 14.46
N THR A 65 27.77 19.25 13.22
CA THR A 65 28.82 19.14 12.18
C THR A 65 29.10 17.73 11.63
N PHE A 66 28.40 16.68 12.10
CA PHE A 66 28.54 15.32 11.57
C PHE A 66 27.46 14.99 10.53
N ASN A 67 27.82 14.19 9.53
CA ASN A 67 26.87 13.61 8.57
C ASN A 67 25.90 12.64 9.28
N LYS A 68 24.60 12.68 8.94
CA LYS A 68 23.55 11.83 9.56
C LYS A 68 23.80 10.32 9.49
N ARG A 69 24.64 9.84 8.56
CA ARG A 69 25.13 8.45 8.52
C ARG A 69 25.97 8.06 9.75
N LEU A 70 26.32 9.01 10.60
CA LEU A 70 27.11 8.84 11.83
C LEU A 70 26.26 9.01 13.11
N ASP A 71 24.93 9.03 12.99
CA ASP A 71 24.01 9.29 14.11
C ASP A 71 23.96 8.13 15.12
N GLU A 72 24.21 8.46 16.39
CA GLU A 72 24.26 7.57 17.55
C GLU A 72 22.96 6.83 17.85
N TRP A 73 22.95 5.53 18.17
CA TRP A 73 22.17 5.12 19.34
C TRP A 73 23.12 5.11 20.52
N VAL A 74 22.86 5.94 21.53
CA VAL A 74 23.69 6.03 22.74
C VAL A 74 22.90 5.56 23.97
N PRO A 75 23.48 4.72 24.84
CA PRO A 75 22.95 4.52 26.19
C PRO A 75 23.02 5.80 27.05
N LEU A 76 22.22 5.80 28.12
CA LEU A 76 22.05 6.92 29.05
C LEU A 76 23.36 7.47 29.65
N ASP A 77 24.34 6.61 29.91
CA ASP A 77 25.64 6.95 30.52
C ASP A 77 26.56 7.78 29.59
N ARG A 78 26.27 7.82 28.28
CA ARG A 78 26.96 8.71 27.33
C ARG A 78 26.37 10.11 27.26
N ILE A 79 25.25 10.40 27.93
CA ILE A 79 24.66 11.75 28.01
C ILE A 79 25.18 12.44 29.27
N ASP A 80 25.76 13.63 29.09
CA ASP A 80 26.28 14.43 30.19
C ASP A 80 25.19 15.36 30.75
N PHE A 81 24.59 14.94 31.86
CA PHE A 81 23.59 15.69 32.62
C PHE A 81 24.19 16.78 33.53
N THR A 82 25.53 16.98 33.55
CA THR A 82 26.16 18.06 34.32
C THR A 82 26.13 19.41 33.60
N HIS A 83 25.92 19.40 32.28
CA HIS A 83 25.70 20.59 31.46
C HIS A 83 24.20 20.82 31.22
N ASP A 84 23.79 22.09 31.12
CA ASP A 84 22.41 22.44 30.71
C ASP A 84 22.11 21.93 29.29
N VAL A 85 20.96 21.29 29.11
CA VAL A 85 20.44 20.95 27.79
C VAL A 85 19.68 22.13 27.19
N GLU A 86 19.62 22.19 25.87
CA GLU A 86 18.74 23.11 25.13
C GLU A 86 17.43 22.40 24.80
N TRP A 87 16.34 22.84 25.41
CA TRP A 87 15.01 22.26 25.24
C TRP A 87 14.42 22.62 23.85
N PRO A 88 13.59 21.76 23.24
CA PRO A 88 12.90 22.10 22.00
C PRO A 88 12.01 23.34 22.20
N ASN A 89 11.94 24.21 21.18
CA ASN A 89 11.03 25.35 21.23
C ASN A 89 9.59 24.84 21.30
N LEU A 90 8.79 25.38 22.23
CA LEU A 90 7.36 25.15 22.27
C LEU A 90 6.74 25.67 20.98
N GLU A 91 6.21 24.76 20.15
CA GLU A 91 5.38 25.17 19.01
C GLU A 91 4.17 25.98 19.50
N LYS A 92 3.68 26.89 18.65
CA LYS A 92 2.48 27.68 18.96
C LYS A 92 1.23 26.83 18.88
N ASP A 93 0.96 26.14 19.97
CA ASP A 93 -0.26 25.36 20.20
C ASP A 93 -1.50 26.21 19.90
N LYS A 94 -2.34 25.74 18.97
CA LYS A 94 -3.62 26.39 18.61
C LYS A 94 -4.66 25.95 19.65
N GLY A 95 -4.49 26.51 20.84
CA GLY A 95 -4.96 25.92 22.09
C GLY A 95 -6.46 25.68 22.23
N LYS A 96 -6.77 24.72 23.11
CA LYS A 96 -8.11 24.49 23.66
C LYS A 96 -8.30 25.33 24.93
N ASP A 97 -9.08 26.41 24.86
CA ASP A 97 -9.45 27.19 26.05
C ASP A 97 -10.45 26.45 26.95
N GLY A 98 -9.98 25.99 28.11
CA GLY A 98 -10.83 25.50 29.21
C GLY A 98 -11.43 26.68 30.00
N LYS A 99 -12.77 26.78 30.05
CA LYS A 99 -13.46 27.90 30.70
C LYS A 99 -13.32 27.90 32.23
N THR A 100 -12.88 29.03 32.78
CA THR A 100 -13.30 29.47 34.14
C THR A 100 -13.83 30.92 34.11
N LYS A 101 -14.78 31.23 35.00
CA LYS A 101 -15.76 32.34 34.87
C LYS A 101 -15.29 33.70 35.43
N LYS A 102 -15.80 34.79 34.80
CA LYS A 102 -16.08 36.15 35.37
C LYS A 102 -14.83 37.05 35.67
N THR A 103 -14.86 38.40 35.62
CA THR A 103 -15.96 39.36 35.34
C THR A 103 -15.47 40.73 34.79
N ALA A 104 -16.34 41.37 33.97
CA ALA A 104 -16.64 42.82 33.89
C ALA A 104 -15.64 43.89 33.34
N ALA A 105 -16.17 44.69 32.38
CA ALA A 105 -15.87 46.08 32.00
C ALA A 105 -14.48 46.47 31.43
N GLY A 106 -14.37 47.39 30.45
CA GLY A 106 -15.42 48.04 29.63
C GLY A 106 -14.96 49.27 28.82
N LYS A 107 -15.73 49.66 27.78
CA LYS A 107 -15.57 50.80 26.82
C LYS A 107 -14.36 50.65 25.85
N LYS A 108 -14.56 50.64 24.51
CA LYS A 108 -14.76 51.79 23.57
C LYS A 108 -13.55 52.75 23.58
N THR A 109 -12.88 53.04 22.46
CA THR A 109 -13.44 53.72 21.26
C THR A 109 -12.83 53.36 19.89
N HIS A 110 -13.60 53.60 18.82
CA HIS A 110 -13.18 53.82 17.40
C HIS A 110 -12.89 55.32 17.14
N PRO A 111 -12.37 55.80 15.98
CA PRO A 111 -12.32 55.22 14.61
C PRO A 111 -10.93 55.27 13.93
N GLY A 112 -10.70 54.88 12.65
CA GLY A 112 -11.52 54.16 11.66
C GLY A 112 -11.46 54.73 10.22
N LYS A 113 -11.84 53.93 9.21
CA LYS A 113 -11.97 54.25 7.74
C LYS A 113 -10.61 54.42 6.99
N LYS A 114 -10.48 54.15 5.67
CA LYS A 114 -11.41 53.64 4.62
C LYS A 114 -10.62 53.09 3.40
N ALA A 115 -11.16 52.05 2.75
CA ALA A 115 -11.26 51.83 1.28
C ALA A 115 -10.01 51.87 0.33
N ASN A 116 -10.02 51.34 -0.90
CA ASN A 116 -10.73 50.22 -1.59
C ASN A 116 -10.28 50.19 -3.09
N LYS A 117 -9.95 49.02 -3.70
CA LYS A 117 -10.31 48.63 -5.10
C LYS A 117 -9.68 47.32 -5.64
N ARG A 118 -10.49 46.60 -6.43
CA ARG A 118 -10.21 45.54 -7.45
C ARG A 118 -10.58 46.12 -8.85
N PRO A 119 -10.54 45.40 -10.01
CA PRO A 119 -10.04 44.03 -10.36
C PRO A 119 -8.76 44.14 -11.24
N GLY A 120 -8.31 43.26 -12.16
CA GLY A 120 -8.70 41.96 -12.80
C GLY A 120 -7.85 41.80 -14.10
N LYS A 121 -7.99 40.84 -15.04
CA LYS A 121 -8.46 39.43 -15.16
C LYS A 121 -8.27 39.03 -16.67
N LYS A 122 -7.86 37.78 -17.01
CA LYS A 122 -7.66 37.20 -18.39
C LYS A 122 -6.45 37.78 -19.17
N GLU A 123 -5.79 37.12 -20.13
CA GLU A 123 -5.74 35.74 -20.74
C GLU A 123 -4.32 35.69 -21.42
N ALA A 124 -3.59 34.62 -21.80
CA ALA A 124 -3.58 33.16 -21.81
C ALA A 124 -2.43 32.72 -22.78
N ILE A 125 -2.14 31.41 -22.95
CA ILE A 125 -1.31 30.79 -24.04
C ILE A 125 0.24 30.83 -23.92
N ALA A 126 0.78 29.71 -23.41
CA ALA A 126 1.81 28.79 -23.96
C ALA A 126 3.25 29.20 -24.36
N ALA A 127 4.11 28.15 -24.29
CA ALA A 127 5.42 27.92 -24.91
C ALA A 127 6.66 28.65 -24.34
N GLU A 128 7.58 27.87 -23.76
CA GLU A 128 8.96 28.26 -23.49
C GLU A 128 9.93 27.44 -24.35
N SER A 129 11.00 28.09 -24.83
CA SER A 129 12.20 27.49 -25.41
C SER A 129 13.34 28.51 -25.24
N PRO A 130 14.59 28.08 -24.97
CA PRO A 130 15.58 28.96 -24.36
C PRO A 130 16.24 29.92 -25.35
N THR A 131 16.39 31.19 -24.94
CA THR A 131 17.23 32.20 -25.62
C THR A 131 18.36 32.68 -24.72
N VAL A 132 19.57 32.69 -25.25
CA VAL A 132 20.80 33.12 -24.58
C VAL A 132 20.96 34.66 -24.63
N PRO A 133 21.40 35.33 -23.55
CA PRO A 133 21.96 36.67 -23.59
C PRO A 133 23.51 36.65 -23.56
N ALA A 134 24.16 37.63 -24.20
CA ALA A 134 25.61 37.76 -24.26
C ALA A 134 26.15 39.01 -23.53
N GLU A 135 27.38 38.85 -23.00
CA GLU A 135 28.47 39.80 -22.70
C GLU A 135 28.24 41.34 -22.62
N GLY A 136 28.93 42.01 -21.68
CA GLY A 136 29.33 43.43 -21.87
C GLY A 136 29.70 44.29 -20.64
N GLY A 137 30.94 44.15 -20.11
CA GLY A 137 31.62 45.16 -19.23
C GLY A 137 31.19 45.23 -17.75
N ASP A 138 32.01 45.25 -16.68
CA ASP A 138 33.47 45.38 -16.39
C ASP A 138 33.90 46.68 -15.66
N THR A 139 35.02 46.62 -14.93
CA THR A 139 35.54 47.50 -13.83
C THR A 139 34.84 47.30 -12.48
N GLY A 140 35.52 47.13 -11.34
CA GLY A 140 36.96 47.00 -11.04
C GLY A 140 37.32 47.64 -9.69
N ASP A 141 38.32 47.23 -8.89
CA ASP A 141 39.25 46.07 -8.84
C ASP A 141 39.76 45.99 -7.36
N ASP A 142 40.40 44.97 -6.76
CA ASP A 142 40.75 43.55 -7.01
C ASP A 142 40.94 42.89 -5.62
N ASP A 143 40.96 41.55 -5.49
CA ASP A 143 41.73 40.89 -4.41
C ASP A 143 42.08 39.40 -4.68
N ALA A 144 43.31 39.03 -4.32
CA ALA A 144 43.91 37.69 -4.20
C ALA A 144 43.29 36.47 -4.95
N ARG A 145 43.83 36.12 -6.13
CA ARG A 145 43.61 34.82 -6.80
C ARG A 145 44.39 33.66 -6.14
N PRO A 146 43.77 32.49 -5.89
CA PRO A 146 44.47 31.21 -5.80
C PRO A 146 44.87 30.66 -7.18
N ASP A 147 45.86 29.77 -7.20
CA ASP A 147 46.45 29.18 -8.42
C ASP A 147 45.46 28.22 -9.16
N PRO A 148 45.26 28.36 -10.49
CA PRO A 148 44.45 27.43 -11.29
C PRO A 148 45.05 26.01 -11.43
N LEU A 149 46.28 25.76 -11.00
CA LEU A 149 46.93 24.44 -11.03
C LEU A 149 46.71 23.62 -9.75
N SER A 150 45.47 23.23 -9.48
CA SER A 150 45.17 22.17 -8.50
C SER A 150 44.36 21.02 -9.10
N GLY A 151 45.01 19.86 -9.21
CA GLY A 151 44.42 18.62 -9.74
C GLY A 151 43.42 17.95 -8.79
N PHE A 152 42.83 16.85 -9.26
CA PHE A 152 41.70 16.15 -8.64
C PHE A 152 42.08 15.42 -7.33
N LYS A 153 42.24 16.18 -6.23
CA LYS A 153 42.65 15.66 -4.91
C LYS A 153 41.51 14.90 -4.22
N ARG A 154 41.46 13.59 -4.51
CA ARG A 154 40.54 12.58 -3.96
C ARG A 154 40.19 12.77 -2.48
N ASP A 155 41.16 13.00 -1.61
CA ASP A 155 40.94 13.14 -0.17
C ASP A 155 40.18 14.43 0.21
N ALA A 156 40.40 15.53 -0.51
CA ALA A 156 39.71 16.78 -0.27
C ALA A 156 38.23 16.72 -0.72
N GLU A 157 37.94 15.97 -1.79
CA GLU A 157 36.56 15.74 -2.24
C GLU A 157 35.83 14.76 -1.29
N ILE A 158 36.52 13.74 -0.77
CA ILE A 158 36.01 12.85 0.29
C ILE A 158 35.67 13.64 1.56
N GLU A 159 36.54 14.56 2.01
CA GLU A 159 36.29 15.36 3.21
C GLU A 159 35.15 16.37 3.01
N LYS A 160 34.99 16.88 1.78
CA LYS A 160 33.85 17.71 1.38
C LYS A 160 32.54 16.92 1.38
N LEU A 161 32.54 15.67 0.93
CA LEU A 161 31.39 14.76 1.01
C LEU A 161 31.06 14.29 2.45
N ARG A 162 32.01 14.38 3.38
CA ARG A 162 31.75 14.18 4.83
C ARG A 162 31.01 15.36 5.47
N THR A 163 31.14 16.57 4.91
CA THR A 163 30.56 17.81 5.46
C THR A 163 29.34 18.32 4.69
N SER A 164 29.25 18.13 3.37
CA SER A 164 28.06 18.42 2.55
C SER A 164 27.52 17.15 1.91
N GLY A 165 26.41 16.63 2.44
CA GLY A 165 25.69 15.47 1.89
C GLY A 165 24.63 15.86 0.86
N SER A 166 24.41 14.99 -0.13
CA SER A 166 23.29 15.14 -1.08
C SER A 166 21.94 14.88 -0.40
N MET A 167 20.87 15.53 -0.86
CA MET A 167 19.50 15.35 -0.35
C MET A 167 18.54 14.89 -1.45
N THR A 168 17.73 13.90 -1.12
CA THR A 168 16.45 13.62 -1.81
C THR A 168 15.35 13.54 -0.76
N GLN A 169 14.19 14.14 -1.03
CA GLN A 169 13.10 14.26 -0.05
C GLN A 169 12.03 13.17 -0.26
N ASN A 170 11.70 12.45 0.81
CA ASN A 170 10.48 11.64 0.93
C ASN A 170 9.97 11.75 2.39
N PRO A 171 8.64 11.75 2.68
CA PRO A 171 8.14 12.41 3.89
C PRO A 171 8.03 11.56 5.17
N THR A 172 8.18 10.23 5.13
CA THR A 172 7.96 9.38 6.33
C THR A 172 9.14 9.39 7.30
N GLU A 173 8.98 10.05 8.44
CA GLU A 173 10.04 10.25 9.44
C GLU A 173 10.58 8.94 10.03
N VAL A 174 9.72 7.93 10.21
CA VAL A 174 10.06 6.60 10.74
C VAL A 174 11.20 5.93 9.93
N SER A 175 11.30 6.19 8.63
CA SER A 175 12.35 5.61 7.77
C SER A 175 13.76 6.13 8.04
N ARG A 176 13.90 7.24 8.79
CA ARG A 176 15.17 7.97 8.99
C ARG A 176 15.94 7.54 10.24
N ILE A 177 15.32 6.74 11.11
CA ILE A 177 15.92 6.24 12.35
C ILE A 177 16.29 4.77 12.16
N ARG A 178 17.58 4.43 12.26
CA ARG A 178 18.02 3.03 12.19
C ARG A 178 17.45 2.25 13.38
N ASN A 179 16.82 1.10 13.14
CA ASN A 179 16.17 0.29 14.19
C ASN A 179 17.14 -0.68 14.91
N ILE A 180 18.26 -1.04 14.27
CA ILE A 180 19.19 -2.07 14.76
C ILE A 180 20.48 -1.43 15.25
N SER A 181 20.86 -1.74 16.49
CA SER A 181 22.01 -1.17 17.20
C SER A 181 23.35 -1.67 16.63
N LYS A 182 23.46 -2.99 16.49
CA LYS A 182 24.71 -3.71 16.22
C LYS A 182 24.39 -5.13 15.75
N VAL A 183 25.20 -5.65 14.84
CA VAL A 183 25.07 -7.00 14.30
C VAL A 183 26.39 -7.73 14.43
N GLN A 184 26.41 -8.91 15.04
CA GLN A 184 27.57 -9.81 14.92
C GLN A 184 27.45 -10.60 13.61
N PHE A 185 28.42 -10.40 12.71
CA PHE A 185 28.55 -11.11 11.45
C PHE A 185 29.94 -11.75 11.37
N GLY A 186 30.00 -13.07 11.51
CA GLY A 186 31.26 -13.80 11.66
C GLY A 186 32.07 -13.34 12.88
N ASN A 187 33.32 -12.93 12.64
CA ASN A 187 34.22 -12.39 13.66
C ASN A 187 34.11 -10.86 13.84
N SER A 188 33.16 -10.18 13.20
CA SER A 188 33.05 -8.71 13.19
C SER A 188 31.72 -8.20 13.73
N ASN A 189 31.77 -7.09 14.46
CA ASN A 189 30.58 -6.31 14.80
C ASN A 189 30.36 -5.26 13.71
N LEU A 190 29.21 -5.32 13.05
CA LEU A 190 28.77 -4.34 12.06
C LEU A 190 27.76 -3.39 12.71
N PHE A 191 27.82 -2.12 12.34
CA PHE A 191 26.94 -1.07 12.84
C PHE A 191 26.08 -0.55 11.68
N PRO A 192 24.76 -0.81 11.67
CA PRO A 192 23.86 -0.38 10.60
C PRO A 192 23.92 1.12 10.35
N TRP A 193 23.83 1.51 9.08
CA TRP A 193 23.79 2.91 8.64
C TRP A 193 22.36 3.41 8.42
N TYR A 194 21.45 2.50 8.04
CA TYR A 194 20.06 2.79 7.70
C TYR A 194 19.10 1.82 8.41
N PHE A 195 17.82 2.18 8.46
CA PHE A 195 16.73 1.27 8.85
C PHE A 195 16.71 0.02 7.96
N SER A 196 16.47 -1.16 8.57
CA SER A 196 16.22 -2.43 7.88
C SER A 196 15.09 -3.24 8.55
N PRO A 197 14.05 -3.67 7.81
CA PRO A 197 12.83 -4.27 8.38
C PRO A 197 13.02 -5.74 8.79
N TYR A 198 13.80 -5.96 9.85
CA TYR A 198 13.74 -7.21 10.62
C TYR A 198 12.46 -7.24 11.48
N PRO A 199 11.98 -8.43 11.90
CA PRO A 199 10.82 -8.53 12.78
C PRO A 199 11.02 -7.76 14.10
N GLU A 200 9.95 -7.20 14.66
CA GLU A 200 10.04 -6.18 15.72
C GLU A 200 10.77 -6.62 16.99
N ILE A 201 10.65 -7.90 17.35
CA ILE A 201 11.43 -8.59 18.40
C ILE A 201 12.93 -8.22 18.33
N PHE A 202 13.52 -8.14 17.14
CA PHE A 202 14.94 -7.85 16.96
C PHE A 202 15.32 -6.37 17.14
N ASN A 203 14.34 -5.45 17.18
CA ASN A 203 14.57 -4.02 17.46
C ASN A 203 14.87 -3.76 18.94
N GLN A 204 14.52 -4.70 19.82
CA GLN A 204 14.69 -4.61 21.28
C GLN A 204 15.99 -5.27 21.77
N GLU A 205 16.80 -5.84 20.87
CA GLU A 205 18.04 -6.54 21.18
C GLU A 205 19.27 -5.63 21.07
N ASP A 206 20.23 -5.78 21.98
CA ASP A 206 21.53 -5.10 21.92
C ASP A 206 22.41 -5.55 20.73
N VAL A 207 22.25 -6.81 20.31
CA VAL A 207 23.04 -7.46 19.26
C VAL A 207 22.18 -8.49 18.52
N ILE A 208 22.10 -8.39 17.20
CA ILE A 208 21.58 -9.50 16.37
C ILE A 208 22.75 -10.35 15.90
N PHE A 209 22.62 -11.67 16.00
CA PHE A 209 23.64 -12.62 15.55
C PHE A 209 23.25 -13.19 14.19
N ILE A 210 24.05 -12.93 13.14
CA ILE A 210 23.76 -13.40 11.77
C ILE A 210 24.80 -14.42 11.33
N CYS A 211 24.34 -15.57 10.84
CA CYS A 211 25.20 -16.64 10.36
C CYS A 211 25.78 -16.29 8.98
N GLU A 212 27.09 -16.08 8.91
CA GLU A 212 27.84 -15.71 7.69
C GLU A 212 27.70 -16.66 6.48
N LEU A 213 27.12 -17.85 6.67
CA LEU A 213 26.99 -18.90 5.65
C LEU A 213 25.53 -19.03 5.14
N CYS A 214 24.54 -19.15 6.02
CA CYS A 214 23.12 -19.29 5.65
C CYS A 214 22.29 -17.99 5.81
N LEU A 215 22.90 -16.93 6.33
CA LEU A 215 22.29 -15.62 6.62
C LEU A 215 21.09 -15.63 7.59
N GLY A 216 20.81 -16.77 8.23
CA GLY A 216 19.85 -16.87 9.33
C GLY A 216 20.26 -15.98 10.51
N TYR A 217 19.28 -15.27 11.06
CA TYR A 217 19.43 -14.25 12.11
C TYR A 217 18.82 -14.72 13.43
N TYR A 218 19.46 -14.36 14.55
CA TYR A 218 19.14 -14.85 15.89
C TYR A 218 19.26 -13.72 16.92
N ALA A 219 18.33 -13.70 17.88
CA ALA A 219 18.26 -12.67 18.92
C ALA A 219 19.30 -12.88 20.02
N ASP A 220 19.65 -14.14 20.31
CA ASP A 220 20.56 -14.50 21.39
C ASP A 220 21.71 -15.42 20.95
N SER A 221 22.82 -15.31 21.68
CA SER A 221 24.07 -16.05 21.41
C SER A 221 23.94 -17.57 21.61
N PHE A 222 23.02 -18.05 22.46
CA PHE A 222 22.83 -19.46 22.74
C PHE A 222 22.04 -20.16 21.63
N SER A 223 20.98 -19.53 21.11
CA SER A 223 20.28 -19.96 19.89
C SER A 223 21.19 -19.89 18.67
N PHE A 224 21.98 -18.82 18.51
CA PHE A 224 23.00 -18.72 17.45
C PHE A 224 24.05 -19.84 17.55
N GLY A 225 24.59 -20.08 18.74
CA GLY A 225 25.55 -21.16 19.00
C GLY A 225 24.96 -22.56 18.75
N ARG A 226 23.68 -22.77 19.07
CA ARG A 226 22.92 -23.99 18.73
C ARG A 226 22.76 -24.14 17.22
N HIS A 227 22.44 -23.06 16.51
CA HIS A 227 22.37 -23.05 15.05
C HIS A 227 23.72 -23.36 14.40
N ARG A 228 24.81 -22.70 14.84
CA ARG A 228 26.16 -22.92 14.27
C ARG A 228 26.70 -24.34 14.47
N LYS A 229 26.20 -25.09 15.46
CA LYS A 229 26.46 -26.53 15.63
C LYS A 229 25.65 -27.44 14.69
N LYS A 230 24.57 -26.94 14.08
CA LYS A 230 23.69 -27.67 13.15
C LYS A 230 23.82 -27.22 11.68
N CYS A 231 24.38 -26.05 11.41
CA CYS A 231 24.48 -25.49 10.06
C CYS A 231 25.49 -26.28 9.21
N THR A 232 24.98 -26.96 8.18
CA THR A 232 25.77 -27.78 7.24
C THR A 232 26.32 -26.98 6.06
N LEU A 233 25.76 -25.80 5.78
CA LEU A 233 26.11 -24.96 4.63
C LEU A 233 27.49 -24.32 4.83
N LYS A 234 28.38 -24.46 3.84
CA LYS A 234 29.77 -23.94 3.88
C LYS A 234 30.09 -22.86 2.82
N HIS A 235 29.14 -22.55 1.95
CA HIS A 235 29.27 -21.56 0.88
C HIS A 235 27.88 -20.99 0.52
N PRO A 236 27.78 -19.88 -0.22
CA PRO A 236 26.50 -19.41 -0.73
C PRO A 236 25.78 -20.50 -1.56
N PRO A 237 24.45 -20.68 -1.43
CA PRO A 237 23.73 -21.88 -1.90
C PRO A 237 23.38 -21.86 -3.41
N GLY A 238 24.29 -21.34 -4.24
CA GLY A 238 24.16 -21.30 -5.70
C GLY A 238 25.32 -21.98 -6.42
N ASN A 239 25.41 -21.74 -7.73
CA ASN A 239 26.46 -22.27 -8.59
C ASN A 239 27.72 -21.42 -8.43
N GLU A 240 28.88 -22.02 -8.17
CA GLU A 240 30.16 -21.32 -8.26
C GLU A 240 30.52 -21.12 -9.75
N ILE A 241 30.53 -19.87 -10.21
CA ILE A 241 30.74 -19.51 -11.64
C ILE A 241 32.14 -18.95 -11.92
N TYR A 242 32.88 -18.55 -10.88
CA TYR A 242 34.26 -18.08 -10.98
C TYR A 242 35.01 -18.35 -9.68
N ARG A 243 36.30 -18.67 -9.79
CA ARG A 243 37.24 -18.87 -8.68
C ARG A 243 38.65 -18.44 -9.08
N ASP A 244 39.32 -17.71 -8.19
CA ASP A 244 40.77 -17.52 -8.18
C ASP A 244 41.35 -17.91 -6.79
N ASP A 245 42.62 -17.58 -6.53
CA ASP A 245 43.32 -17.90 -5.27
C ASP A 245 42.83 -17.09 -4.06
N TYR A 246 42.08 -16.01 -4.27
CA TYR A 246 41.66 -15.04 -3.25
C TYR A 246 40.13 -14.97 -3.06
N VAL A 247 39.36 -15.08 -4.14
CA VAL A 247 37.88 -14.96 -4.16
C VAL A 247 37.20 -16.02 -5.02
N SER A 248 35.90 -16.18 -4.82
CA SER A 248 35.03 -16.97 -5.71
C SER A 248 33.65 -16.31 -5.79
N PHE A 249 33.02 -16.35 -6.98
CA PHE A 249 31.68 -15.81 -7.21
C PHE A 249 30.66 -16.94 -7.35
N PHE A 250 29.53 -16.78 -6.67
CA PHE A 250 28.39 -17.69 -6.70
C PHE A 250 27.19 -17.01 -7.34
N GLU A 251 26.61 -17.63 -8.37
CA GLU A 251 25.32 -17.25 -8.97
C GLU A 251 24.18 -17.98 -8.26
N ILE A 252 23.26 -17.21 -7.69
CA ILE A 252 22.15 -17.71 -6.87
C ILE A 252 20.84 -17.20 -7.45
N ASP A 253 19.94 -18.13 -7.80
CA ASP A 253 18.58 -17.79 -8.21
C ASP A 253 17.72 -17.47 -6.98
N GLY A 254 17.23 -16.23 -6.88
CA GLY A 254 16.37 -15.80 -5.79
C GLY A 254 15.05 -16.57 -5.69
N ARG A 255 14.50 -17.05 -6.82
CA ARG A 255 13.30 -17.91 -6.86
C ARG A 255 13.55 -19.29 -6.25
N ARG A 256 14.80 -19.76 -6.25
CA ARG A 256 15.17 -21.09 -5.70
C ARG A 256 15.66 -21.01 -4.26
N GLN A 257 16.43 -19.98 -3.92
CA GLN A 257 17.02 -19.79 -2.59
C GLN A 257 16.37 -18.61 -1.84
N ARG A 258 15.04 -18.45 -1.98
CA ARG A 258 14.24 -17.32 -1.47
C ARG A 258 14.63 -16.87 -0.07
N THR A 259 14.65 -17.78 0.91
CA THR A 259 14.99 -17.46 2.31
C THR A 259 16.40 -16.88 2.45
N TRP A 260 17.38 -17.43 1.73
CA TRP A 260 18.76 -16.95 1.77
C TRP A 260 18.90 -15.58 1.10
N CYS A 261 18.27 -15.39 -0.07
CA CYS A 261 18.27 -14.11 -0.79
C CYS A 261 17.49 -13.00 -0.06
N ARG A 262 16.37 -13.32 0.60
CA ARG A 262 15.65 -12.41 1.51
C ARG A 262 16.53 -11.99 2.68
N ASN A 263 17.21 -12.93 3.33
CA ASN A 263 18.13 -12.65 4.42
C ASN A 263 19.33 -11.79 3.98
N LEU A 264 19.86 -12.01 2.77
CA LEU A 264 20.86 -11.13 2.16
C LEU A 264 20.31 -9.73 1.92
N CYS A 265 19.08 -9.60 1.41
CA CYS A 265 18.46 -8.31 1.17
C CYS A 265 18.23 -7.52 2.47
N LEU A 266 17.77 -8.18 3.55
CA LEU A 266 17.61 -7.58 4.87
C LEU A 266 18.95 -7.12 5.47
N LEU A 267 20.00 -7.94 5.39
CA LEU A 267 21.36 -7.55 5.79
C LEU A 267 21.85 -6.34 4.98
N SER A 268 21.53 -6.30 3.69
CA SER A 268 21.99 -5.26 2.78
C SER A 268 21.26 -3.93 2.96
N LYS A 269 19.98 -3.96 3.33
CA LYS A 269 19.18 -2.77 3.62
C LYS A 269 19.72 -1.97 4.83
N MET A 270 20.49 -2.60 5.73
CA MET A 270 21.23 -1.90 6.80
C MET A 270 22.31 -0.95 6.27
N PHE A 271 22.81 -1.17 5.05
CA PHE A 271 23.94 -0.44 4.46
C PHE A 271 23.61 0.22 3.10
N LEU A 272 22.39 -0.01 2.59
CA LEU A 272 21.84 0.60 1.38
C LEU A 272 20.55 1.34 1.73
N ASP A 273 20.52 2.64 1.44
CA ASP A 273 19.36 3.50 1.72
C ASP A 273 18.18 3.13 0.80
N HIS A 274 18.37 3.34 -0.50
CA HIS A 274 17.36 3.20 -1.56
C HIS A 274 16.97 1.75 -1.95
N LYS A 275 17.30 0.73 -1.15
CA LYS A 275 16.91 -0.66 -1.47
C LYS A 275 15.42 -0.87 -1.13
N THR A 276 14.55 -0.67 -2.11
CA THR A 276 13.09 -0.81 -2.01
C THR A 276 12.62 -2.27 -1.93
N LEU A 277 13.21 -3.16 -2.73
CA LEU A 277 12.85 -4.58 -2.79
C LEU A 277 13.76 -5.44 -1.91
N TYR A 278 13.17 -6.18 -0.97
CA TYR A 278 13.88 -7.07 -0.04
C TYR A 278 13.11 -8.35 0.36
N TYR A 279 11.79 -8.40 0.21
CA TYR A 279 11.00 -9.64 0.37
C TYR A 279 10.71 -10.34 -0.96
N ASP A 280 10.46 -9.58 -2.03
CA ASP A 280 10.50 -10.17 -3.37
C ASP A 280 11.94 -10.26 -3.86
N VAL A 281 12.32 -11.46 -4.28
CA VAL A 281 13.64 -11.86 -4.77
C VAL A 281 13.51 -12.79 -5.98
N ASP A 282 12.30 -13.18 -6.38
CA ASP A 282 12.05 -14.12 -7.47
C ASP A 282 12.50 -13.64 -8.86
N PRO A 283 12.38 -12.34 -9.24
CA PRO A 283 12.88 -11.86 -10.53
C PRO A 283 14.40 -11.62 -10.56
N PHE A 284 15.12 -11.82 -9.45
CA PHE A 284 16.55 -11.49 -9.35
C PHE A 284 17.50 -12.71 -9.40
N LEU A 285 18.65 -12.50 -10.03
CA LEU A 285 19.87 -13.29 -9.84
C LEU A 285 20.80 -12.53 -8.89
N PHE A 286 21.50 -13.26 -8.02
CA PHE A 286 22.44 -12.69 -7.05
C PHE A 286 23.85 -13.25 -7.32
N TYR A 287 24.80 -12.35 -7.56
CA TYR A 287 26.20 -12.65 -7.84
C TYR A 287 27.03 -12.32 -6.59
N VAL A 288 27.30 -13.34 -5.79
CA VAL A 288 27.86 -13.22 -4.44
C VAL A 288 29.35 -13.57 -4.45
N MET A 289 30.18 -12.59 -4.13
CA MET A 289 31.63 -12.75 -4.00
C MET A 289 31.98 -13.15 -2.56
N ALA A 290 32.74 -14.23 -2.41
CA ALA A 290 33.18 -14.75 -1.12
C ALA A 290 34.68 -15.07 -1.10
N SER A 291 35.32 -14.87 0.05
CA SER A 291 36.70 -15.28 0.33
C SER A 291 36.73 -16.61 1.06
N LYS A 292 37.62 -17.52 0.69
CA LYS A 292 37.71 -18.88 1.23
C LYS A 292 38.68 -18.98 2.40
N ASP A 293 38.31 -19.72 3.45
CA ASP A 293 39.20 -20.12 4.55
C ASP A 293 39.04 -21.62 4.89
N ASN A 294 39.56 -22.05 6.05
CA ASN A 294 39.46 -23.44 6.54
C ASN A 294 38.06 -23.84 7.07
N LYS A 295 37.13 -22.89 7.22
CA LYS A 295 35.76 -23.08 7.72
C LYS A 295 34.75 -23.05 6.57
N GLY A 296 34.94 -22.18 5.57
CA GLY A 296 34.07 -22.10 4.40
C GLY A 296 34.38 -20.93 3.46
N PHE A 297 33.35 -20.47 2.76
CA PHE A 297 33.37 -19.29 1.91
C PHE A 297 32.59 -18.16 2.61
N HIS A 298 33.29 -17.10 2.97
CA HIS A 298 32.76 -15.97 3.74
C HIS A 298 32.42 -14.83 2.80
N ILE A 299 31.17 -14.34 2.84
CA ILE A 299 30.70 -13.28 1.93
C ILE A 299 31.51 -11.99 2.15
N VAL A 300 32.04 -11.45 1.05
CA VAL A 300 32.77 -10.17 1.00
C VAL A 300 31.85 -9.05 0.50
N GLY A 301 31.03 -9.38 -0.49
CA GLY A 301 30.05 -8.49 -1.11
C GLY A 301 29.27 -9.20 -2.20
N TYR A 302 28.33 -8.50 -2.83
CA TYR A 302 27.55 -9.03 -3.94
C TYR A 302 27.01 -7.91 -4.83
N PHE A 303 26.46 -8.28 -5.98
CA PHE A 303 25.44 -7.49 -6.66
C PHE A 303 24.24 -8.38 -7.04
N SER A 304 23.07 -7.78 -7.25
CA SER A 304 21.91 -8.44 -7.88
C SER A 304 21.62 -7.83 -9.24
N LYS A 305 21.03 -8.64 -10.12
CA LYS A 305 20.61 -8.28 -11.47
C LYS A 305 19.21 -8.85 -11.72
N GLU A 306 18.34 -8.09 -12.39
CA GLU A 306 17.05 -8.60 -12.83
C GLU A 306 17.24 -9.61 -13.98
N LYS A 307 16.47 -10.70 -13.98
CA LYS A 307 16.49 -11.70 -15.07
C LYS A 307 16.03 -11.07 -16.38
N GLU A 308 15.04 -10.19 -16.30
CA GLU A 308 14.49 -9.40 -17.38
C GLU A 308 14.37 -7.95 -16.88
N SER A 309 15.26 -7.06 -17.33
CA SER A 309 15.25 -5.64 -16.96
C SER A 309 14.75 -4.80 -18.14
N ALA A 310 13.67 -4.04 -17.94
CA ALA A 310 13.07 -3.24 -19.00
C ALA A 310 13.98 -2.11 -19.50
N ASP A 311 14.73 -1.49 -18.58
CA ASP A 311 15.69 -0.41 -18.86
C ASP A 311 17.10 -0.93 -19.24
N GLY A 312 17.30 -2.25 -19.24
CA GLY A 312 18.60 -2.87 -19.59
C GLY A 312 19.68 -2.76 -18.51
N TYR A 313 19.32 -2.63 -17.23
CA TYR A 313 20.31 -2.54 -16.16
C TYR A 313 21.08 -3.87 -15.96
N ASN A 314 22.40 -3.79 -15.78
CA ASN A 314 23.24 -4.95 -15.45
C ASN A 314 23.49 -5.13 -13.95
N VAL A 315 23.15 -4.12 -13.14
CA VAL A 315 23.23 -4.13 -11.67
C VAL A 315 22.03 -3.37 -11.12
N ALA A 316 21.19 -4.04 -10.33
CA ALA A 316 20.10 -3.41 -9.57
C ALA A 316 20.62 -2.87 -8.23
N CYS A 317 21.17 -3.74 -7.37
CA CYS A 317 21.87 -3.31 -6.16
C CYS A 317 23.24 -3.96 -6.02
N ILE A 318 24.19 -3.23 -5.42
CA ILE A 318 25.58 -3.64 -5.24
C ILE A 318 26.07 -3.23 -3.85
N LEU A 319 26.75 -4.14 -3.14
CA LEU A 319 27.26 -3.91 -1.79
C LEU A 319 28.57 -4.66 -1.54
N THR A 320 29.60 -3.92 -1.12
CA THR A 320 30.73 -4.50 -0.36
C THR A 320 30.45 -4.32 1.12
N LEU A 321 30.47 -5.41 1.91
CA LEU A 321 30.16 -5.33 3.34
C LEU A 321 31.19 -4.43 4.07
N PRO A 322 30.81 -3.67 5.12
CA PRO A 322 31.64 -2.61 5.69
C PRO A 322 33.08 -3.03 6.06
N GLN A 323 33.25 -4.21 6.65
CA GLN A 323 34.54 -4.78 7.06
C GLN A 323 35.49 -5.13 5.89
N TYR A 324 35.00 -5.10 4.65
CA TYR A 324 35.76 -5.33 3.43
C TYR A 324 35.88 -4.10 2.52
N GLN A 325 35.27 -2.97 2.87
CA GLN A 325 35.40 -1.74 2.09
C GLN A 325 36.85 -1.22 2.07
N ARG A 326 37.16 -0.37 1.08
CA ARG A 326 38.51 0.18 0.79
C ARG A 326 39.59 -0.86 0.42
N LYS A 327 39.26 -2.14 0.24
CA LYS A 327 40.18 -3.23 -0.15
C LYS A 327 40.06 -3.65 -1.63
N GLY A 328 39.67 -2.71 -2.52
CA GLY A 328 39.51 -2.98 -3.96
C GLY A 328 38.23 -3.74 -4.37
N TYR A 329 37.64 -4.54 -3.49
CA TYR A 329 36.46 -5.39 -3.76
C TYR A 329 35.26 -4.71 -4.43
N GLY A 330 35.02 -3.41 -4.20
CA GLY A 330 33.99 -2.65 -4.90
C GLY A 330 34.23 -2.52 -6.41
N ARG A 331 35.48 -2.23 -6.82
CA ARG A 331 35.91 -2.24 -8.23
C ARG A 331 35.76 -3.63 -8.84
N LEU A 332 36.04 -4.66 -8.07
CA LEU A 332 35.96 -6.06 -8.52
C LEU A 332 34.52 -6.51 -8.82
N LEU A 333 33.55 -6.15 -7.97
CA LEU A 333 32.13 -6.39 -8.21
C LEU A 333 31.63 -5.64 -9.46
N ILE A 334 32.05 -4.38 -9.65
CA ILE A 334 31.71 -3.57 -10.84
C ILE A 334 32.33 -4.19 -12.11
N GLN A 335 33.61 -4.59 -12.06
CA GLN A 335 34.25 -5.25 -13.20
C GLN A 335 33.50 -6.53 -13.59
N PHE A 336 33.12 -7.36 -12.61
CA PHE A 336 32.43 -8.62 -12.86
C PHE A 336 31.06 -8.43 -13.55
N SER A 337 30.27 -7.41 -13.20
CA SER A 337 28.98 -7.16 -13.88
C SER A 337 29.13 -6.72 -15.34
N TYR A 338 30.20 -5.99 -15.67
CA TYR A 338 30.53 -5.65 -17.06
C TYR A 338 31.10 -6.83 -17.85
N GLU A 339 31.92 -7.70 -17.25
CA GLU A 339 32.36 -8.94 -17.93
C GLU A 339 31.16 -9.88 -18.22
N LEU A 340 30.19 -10.01 -17.31
CA LEU A 340 28.92 -10.71 -17.62
C LEU A 340 28.16 -10.06 -18.78
N SER A 341 28.13 -8.72 -18.84
CA SER A 341 27.44 -7.98 -19.91
C SER A 341 28.06 -8.27 -21.29
N LYS A 342 29.40 -8.30 -21.39
CA LYS A 342 30.13 -8.72 -22.59
C LYS A 342 29.78 -10.16 -23.01
N ILE A 343 29.74 -11.10 -22.05
CA ILE A 343 29.42 -12.51 -22.32
C ILE A 343 27.96 -12.68 -22.81
N GLU A 344 27.03 -11.89 -22.27
CA GLU A 344 25.66 -11.81 -22.79
C GLU A 344 25.53 -11.09 -24.14
N ASN A 345 26.62 -10.50 -24.66
CA ASN A 345 26.65 -9.65 -25.85
C ASN A 345 25.66 -8.45 -25.74
N LYS A 346 25.60 -7.84 -24.56
CA LYS A 346 24.75 -6.68 -24.26
C LYS A 346 25.56 -5.52 -23.68
N VAL A 347 25.14 -4.30 -23.96
CA VAL A 347 25.56 -3.12 -23.19
C VAL A 347 24.75 -3.02 -21.91
N GLY A 348 25.32 -2.48 -20.84
CA GLY A 348 24.64 -2.34 -19.55
C GLY A 348 24.99 -1.05 -18.79
N SER A 349 24.09 -0.68 -17.88
CA SER A 349 24.23 0.42 -16.92
C SER A 349 23.83 -0.08 -15.52
N PRO A 350 24.35 0.47 -14.43
CA PRO A 350 23.75 0.27 -13.11
C PRO A 350 22.42 1.04 -12.99
N GLU A 351 21.53 0.53 -12.14
CA GLU A 351 20.29 1.20 -11.72
C GLU A 351 20.60 2.59 -11.12
N LYS A 352 19.73 3.56 -11.39
CA LYS A 352 19.91 4.98 -11.06
C LYS A 352 18.76 5.43 -10.14
N PRO A 353 18.99 6.23 -9.08
CA PRO A 353 20.23 6.97 -8.78
C PRO A 353 21.30 6.16 -8.03
N LEU A 354 22.57 6.39 -8.38
CA LEU A 354 23.71 5.87 -7.64
C LEU A 354 23.90 6.63 -6.31
N SER A 355 24.22 5.90 -5.23
CA SER A 355 24.71 6.51 -3.98
C SER A 355 26.06 7.20 -4.19
N ASP A 356 26.44 8.16 -3.33
CA ASP A 356 27.67 8.96 -3.50
C ASP A 356 28.92 8.09 -3.70
N LEU A 357 29.05 7.03 -2.89
CA LEU A 357 30.16 6.07 -2.95
C LEU A 357 30.08 5.18 -4.20
N GLY A 358 28.87 4.83 -4.65
CA GLY A 358 28.64 4.14 -5.92
C GLY A 358 29.07 5.01 -7.10
N LEU A 359 28.61 6.26 -7.15
CA LEU A 359 28.91 7.23 -8.20
C LEU A 359 30.42 7.46 -8.35
N LEU A 360 31.15 7.63 -7.24
CA LEU A 360 32.62 7.72 -7.26
C LEU A 360 33.28 6.44 -7.79
N SER A 361 32.77 5.26 -7.40
CA SER A 361 33.33 3.97 -7.81
C SER A 361 33.10 3.67 -9.29
N TYR A 362 31.88 3.90 -9.80
CA TYR A 362 31.56 3.74 -11.21
C TYR A 362 32.28 4.77 -12.08
N ARG A 363 32.32 6.06 -11.67
CA ARG A 363 33.10 7.08 -12.41
C ARG A 363 34.57 6.74 -12.52
N GLN A 364 35.21 6.26 -11.44
CA GLN A 364 36.61 5.82 -11.51
C GLN A 364 36.76 4.64 -12.48
N TYR A 365 35.91 3.61 -12.36
CA TYR A 365 35.98 2.41 -13.22
C TYR A 365 35.77 2.75 -14.72
N TRP A 366 34.74 3.53 -15.05
CA TRP A 366 34.50 4.00 -16.42
C TRP A 366 35.67 4.84 -16.95
N SER A 367 36.23 5.73 -16.13
CA SER A 367 37.39 6.56 -16.53
C SER A 367 38.63 5.71 -16.83
N GLU A 368 38.93 4.71 -16.00
CA GLU A 368 40.02 3.76 -16.23
C GLU A 368 39.82 2.99 -17.54
N CYS A 369 38.66 2.35 -17.72
CA CYS A 369 38.38 1.54 -18.92
C CYS A 369 38.36 2.37 -20.21
N ILE A 370 37.80 3.58 -20.20
CA ILE A 370 37.74 4.45 -21.38
C ILE A 370 39.13 4.96 -21.77
N VAL A 371 39.98 5.35 -20.80
CA VAL A 371 41.35 5.78 -21.10
C VAL A 371 42.22 4.62 -21.61
N ASP A 372 42.18 3.45 -20.96
CA ASP A 372 42.96 2.29 -21.42
C ASP A 372 42.50 1.77 -22.79
N TYR A 373 41.20 1.90 -23.13
CA TYR A 373 40.69 1.61 -24.46
C TYR A 373 41.13 2.64 -25.51
N LEU A 374 41.17 3.94 -25.18
CA LEU A 374 41.46 5.01 -26.13
C LEU A 374 42.95 5.19 -26.45
N VAL A 375 43.87 4.96 -25.49
CA VAL A 375 45.32 5.18 -25.73
C VAL A 375 45.84 4.41 -26.95
N PRO A 376 45.54 3.11 -27.15
CA PRO A 376 45.97 2.39 -28.35
C PRO A 376 45.43 2.93 -29.69
N TYR A 377 44.35 3.72 -29.71
CA TYR A 377 43.90 4.42 -30.92
C TYR A 377 44.62 5.75 -31.09
N ALA A 378 44.91 6.47 -30.00
CA ALA A 378 45.72 7.70 -30.01
C ALA A 378 47.15 7.42 -30.51
N ASP A 379 47.80 6.37 -30.01
CA ASP A 379 49.15 5.93 -30.41
C ASP A 379 49.25 5.59 -31.91
N ARG A 380 48.13 5.16 -32.53
CA ARG A 380 48.02 4.81 -33.95
C ARG A 380 47.38 5.90 -34.82
N ALA A 381 46.97 7.02 -34.23
CA ALA A 381 46.18 8.09 -34.86
C ALA A 381 44.88 7.60 -35.56
N GLU A 382 44.29 6.51 -35.06
CA GLU A 382 43.08 5.90 -35.60
C GLU A 382 41.80 6.62 -35.09
N LYS A 383 40.73 6.61 -35.89
CA LYS A 383 39.40 7.11 -35.47
C LYS A 383 38.58 5.99 -34.83
N VAL A 384 37.85 6.31 -33.76
CA VAL A 384 36.87 5.43 -33.11
C VAL A 384 35.60 6.21 -32.74
N THR A 385 34.45 5.55 -32.67
CA THR A 385 33.14 6.16 -32.37
C THR A 385 32.60 5.69 -31.02
N ILE A 386 31.63 6.43 -30.45
CA ILE A 386 31.08 6.15 -29.12
C ILE A 386 30.33 4.82 -29.10
N GLU A 387 29.66 4.44 -30.20
CA GLU A 387 28.97 3.17 -30.36
C GLU A 387 29.95 1.99 -30.36
N LYS A 388 31.15 2.18 -30.92
CA LYS A 388 32.20 1.16 -30.87
C LYS A 388 32.82 1.02 -29.47
N ILE A 389 33.06 2.13 -28.76
CA ILE A 389 33.49 2.09 -27.35
C ILE A 389 32.42 1.40 -26.49
N SER A 390 31.14 1.73 -26.72
CA SER A 390 29.98 1.15 -26.06
C SER A 390 29.90 -0.37 -26.25
N THR A 391 30.04 -0.84 -27.50
CA THR A 391 30.02 -2.26 -27.85
C THR A 391 31.21 -3.01 -27.24
N ASP A 392 32.44 -2.52 -27.42
CA ASP A 392 33.65 -3.21 -27.00
C ASP A 392 33.83 -3.23 -25.46
N LEU A 393 33.30 -2.24 -24.73
CA LEU A 393 33.34 -2.17 -23.26
C LEU A 393 32.07 -2.69 -22.57
N ALA A 394 31.01 -3.00 -23.31
CA ALA A 394 29.67 -3.32 -22.80
C ALA A 394 29.04 -2.23 -21.89
N MET A 395 29.39 -0.96 -22.13
CA MET A 395 28.86 0.20 -21.40
C MET A 395 27.84 0.95 -22.26
N THR A 396 26.83 1.61 -21.66
CA THR A 396 25.92 2.44 -22.46
C THR A 396 26.64 3.65 -23.04
N THR A 397 26.18 4.13 -24.21
CA THR A 397 26.70 5.35 -24.84
C THR A 397 26.57 6.56 -23.92
N GLN A 398 25.45 6.66 -23.18
CA GLN A 398 25.20 7.74 -22.21
C GLN A 398 26.25 7.76 -21.07
N ASP A 399 26.59 6.60 -20.50
CA ASP A 399 27.58 6.55 -19.40
C ASP A 399 29.00 6.88 -19.90
N ILE A 400 29.32 6.53 -21.16
CA ILE A 400 30.56 6.93 -21.85
C ILE A 400 30.57 8.44 -22.10
N GLU A 401 29.50 9.02 -22.65
CA GLU A 401 29.39 10.46 -22.92
C GLU A 401 29.54 11.29 -21.65
N HIS A 402 28.80 10.96 -20.60
CA HIS A 402 28.91 11.63 -19.29
C HIS A 402 30.33 11.51 -18.70
N THR A 403 31.02 10.38 -18.90
CA THR A 403 32.39 10.19 -18.41
C THR A 403 33.38 11.03 -19.22
N LEU A 404 33.30 11.01 -20.56
CA LEU A 404 34.13 11.84 -21.44
C LEU A 404 33.93 13.36 -21.18
N GLN A 405 32.71 13.79 -20.87
CA GLN A 405 32.41 15.17 -20.45
C GLN A 405 33.02 15.51 -19.09
N ALA A 406 32.85 14.64 -18.09
CA ALA A 406 33.43 14.84 -16.75
C ALA A 406 34.97 14.91 -16.78
N MET A 407 35.61 14.13 -17.65
CA MET A 407 37.06 14.13 -17.88
C MET A 407 37.54 15.25 -18.83
N LYS A 408 36.65 16.10 -19.34
CA LYS A 408 36.92 17.17 -20.33
C LYS A 408 37.59 16.67 -21.61
N MET A 409 37.31 15.44 -22.02
CA MET A 409 37.89 14.78 -23.18
C MET A 409 37.17 15.10 -24.50
N GLN A 410 35.98 15.71 -24.45
CA GLN A 410 35.24 16.14 -25.65
C GLN A 410 35.63 17.56 -26.06
N VAL A 411 36.19 17.73 -27.27
CA VAL A 411 36.59 19.02 -27.83
C VAL A 411 35.97 19.22 -29.21
N TYR A 412 35.19 20.30 -29.39
CA TYR A 412 34.63 20.67 -30.69
C TYR A 412 35.64 21.52 -31.48
N HIS A 413 36.07 21.05 -32.65
CA HIS A 413 37.10 21.75 -33.43
C HIS A 413 36.95 21.52 -34.95
N LYS A 414 36.73 22.61 -35.69
CA LYS A 414 36.49 22.64 -37.15
C LYS A 414 35.32 21.74 -37.59
N GLN A 415 34.16 21.97 -36.98
CA GLN A 415 32.89 21.27 -37.26
C GLN A 415 32.90 19.76 -36.99
N ASP A 416 33.93 19.24 -36.30
CA ASP A 416 34.09 17.83 -35.94
C ASP A 416 34.19 17.70 -34.39
N HIS A 417 33.60 16.66 -33.83
CA HIS A 417 33.69 16.34 -32.40
C HIS A 417 34.89 15.41 -32.17
N LYS A 418 35.88 15.88 -31.42
CA LYS A 418 37.12 15.15 -31.18
C LYS A 418 37.21 14.68 -29.74
N ILE A 419 37.57 13.41 -29.57
CA ILE A 419 38.03 12.89 -28.28
C ILE A 419 39.53 13.22 -28.18
N VAL A 420 39.91 13.89 -27.10
CA VAL A 420 41.28 14.30 -26.77
C VAL A 420 41.62 13.72 -25.39
N ILE A 421 42.84 13.24 -25.20
CA ILE A 421 43.33 12.75 -23.91
C ILE A 421 44.27 13.82 -23.31
N PRO A 422 43.86 14.55 -22.24
CA PRO A 422 44.75 15.46 -21.52
C PRO A 422 46.02 14.78 -20.99
N ASP A 423 47.18 15.42 -21.16
CA ASP A 423 48.48 14.89 -20.72
C ASP A 423 48.54 14.56 -19.22
N SER A 424 47.79 15.29 -18.38
CA SER A 424 47.67 15.02 -16.95
C SER A 424 47.15 13.61 -16.64
N LEU A 425 46.19 13.12 -17.44
CA LEU A 425 45.63 11.78 -17.29
C LEU A 425 46.61 10.70 -17.75
N LEU A 426 47.50 11.02 -18.70
CA LEU A 426 48.60 10.13 -19.08
C LEU A 426 49.64 10.02 -17.96
N SER A 427 49.98 11.13 -17.26
CA SER A 427 50.85 11.07 -16.08
C SER A 427 50.22 10.33 -14.89
N ASP A 428 48.93 10.54 -14.63
CA ASP A 428 48.21 9.82 -13.55
C ASP A 428 48.14 8.31 -13.85
N ARG A 429 47.95 7.92 -15.12
CA ARG A 429 47.99 6.52 -15.58
C ARG A 429 49.32 5.84 -15.27
N PHE A 430 50.46 6.52 -15.45
CA PHE A 430 51.77 5.95 -15.09
C PHE A 430 51.94 5.72 -13.58
N GLN A 431 51.37 6.57 -12.72
CA GLN A 431 51.35 6.30 -11.27
C GLN A 431 50.39 5.15 -10.91
N LEU A 432 49.20 5.11 -11.53
CA LEU A 432 48.21 4.05 -11.28
C LEU A 432 48.74 2.67 -11.71
N ILE A 433 49.44 2.55 -12.83
CA ILE A 433 50.07 1.29 -13.28
C ILE A 433 51.15 0.81 -12.29
N MET A 434 51.92 1.72 -11.68
CA MET A 434 52.89 1.36 -10.63
C MET A 434 52.22 0.83 -9.34
N ILE A 435 51.02 1.30 -9.03
CA ILE A 435 50.28 0.96 -7.79
C ILE A 435 49.36 -0.25 -7.99
N SER A 436 48.82 -0.45 -9.20
CA SER A 436 47.81 -1.49 -9.53
C SER A 436 48.41 -2.89 -9.72
N ARG A 437 49.24 -3.33 -8.75
CA ARG A 437 49.86 -4.66 -8.75
C ARG A 437 49.00 -5.76 -8.15
N PHE A 438 47.75 -5.45 -7.78
CA PHE A 438 46.75 -6.37 -7.26
C PHE A 438 45.39 -6.10 -7.89
N VAL A 439 44.69 -7.17 -8.30
CA VAL A 439 43.29 -7.19 -8.78
C VAL A 439 43.04 -6.43 -10.11
N ASN A 440 43.60 -6.96 -11.19
CA ASN A 440 42.94 -6.97 -12.49
C ASN A 440 42.44 -8.40 -12.78
N LEU A 441 41.18 -8.55 -13.18
CA LEU A 441 40.63 -9.84 -13.59
C LEU A 441 41.17 -10.23 -14.98
N ALA A 442 42.39 -10.77 -15.02
CA ALA A 442 42.95 -11.39 -16.21
C ALA A 442 42.28 -12.76 -16.43
N LEU A 443 41.04 -12.76 -16.93
CA LEU A 443 40.27 -13.97 -17.26
C LEU A 443 41.07 -14.82 -18.29
N PRO A 444 41.60 -15.99 -17.92
CA PRO A 444 42.25 -16.85 -18.88
C PRO A 444 41.17 -17.54 -19.72
N ALA A 445 41.44 -17.74 -21.02
CA ALA A 445 40.54 -18.50 -21.91
C ALA A 445 40.37 -19.99 -21.49
N SER A 446 41.13 -20.46 -20.51
CA SER A 446 41.02 -21.78 -19.87
C SER A 446 40.17 -21.79 -18.58
N ALA A 447 39.55 -20.67 -18.19
CA ALA A 447 38.56 -20.67 -17.11
C ALA A 447 37.37 -21.56 -17.49
N VAL A 448 37.03 -22.52 -16.64
CA VAL A 448 35.99 -23.52 -16.92
C VAL A 448 34.60 -22.90 -16.76
N TRP A 449 34.15 -22.20 -17.81
CA TRP A 449 32.78 -21.72 -17.93
C TRP A 449 31.82 -22.88 -18.15
N THR A 450 31.17 -23.34 -17.09
CA THR A 450 29.90 -24.08 -17.18
C THR A 450 28.74 -23.14 -17.51
N ALA A 451 28.92 -22.32 -18.55
CA ALA A 451 27.88 -21.48 -19.13
C ALA A 451 26.82 -22.39 -19.78
N SER A 452 25.83 -22.79 -18.99
CA SER A 452 24.86 -23.81 -19.37
C SER A 452 23.50 -23.48 -18.79
N VAL A 453 22.61 -23.00 -19.66
CA VAL A 453 21.16 -22.83 -19.37
C VAL A 453 20.55 -24.15 -18.87
N SER A 454 21.11 -25.29 -19.27
CA SER A 454 20.77 -26.64 -18.79
C SER A 454 21.25 -26.97 -17.36
N ALA A 455 22.27 -26.29 -16.83
CA ALA A 455 22.76 -26.49 -15.46
C ALA A 455 21.85 -25.85 -14.39
N ILE A 456 20.91 -24.99 -14.83
CA ILE A 456 19.89 -24.35 -13.99
C ILE A 456 18.95 -25.39 -13.33
N ASN A 457 19.01 -26.69 -13.64
CA ASN A 457 18.26 -27.70 -12.90
C ASN A 457 18.87 -28.11 -11.54
N ASN A 458 20.18 -27.94 -11.29
CA ASN A 458 20.85 -28.70 -10.22
C ASN A 458 20.92 -28.07 -8.80
N GLN A 459 20.45 -26.83 -8.56
CA GLN A 459 20.43 -26.27 -7.20
C GLN A 459 19.29 -26.87 -6.38
N VAL A 460 19.60 -27.87 -5.55
CA VAL A 460 18.64 -28.43 -4.59
C VAL A 460 18.26 -27.34 -3.58
N PRO A 461 16.97 -27.07 -3.32
CA PRO A 461 16.56 -26.18 -2.25
C PRO A 461 17.13 -26.64 -0.90
N LEU A 462 17.46 -25.70 -0.01
CA LEU A 462 17.75 -26.05 1.38
C LEU A 462 16.58 -26.88 1.94
N ALA A 463 16.89 -28.04 2.50
CA ALA A 463 15.89 -29.08 2.81
C ALA A 463 14.72 -28.50 3.61
N PRO A 464 13.47 -28.80 3.22
CA PRO A 464 12.30 -28.13 3.80
C PRO A 464 12.25 -28.36 5.31
N ILE A 465 11.96 -27.28 6.03
CA ILE A 465 11.34 -27.38 7.36
C ILE A 465 10.07 -28.21 7.14
N ALA A 466 9.81 -29.21 7.99
CA ALA A 466 8.83 -30.27 7.69
C ALA A 466 7.36 -29.81 7.70
N GLU A 467 7.11 -28.53 7.89
CA GLU A 467 5.79 -27.88 7.90
C GLU A 467 5.78 -26.79 6.83
N PHE A 468 4.66 -26.64 6.12
CA PHE A 468 4.49 -25.53 5.19
C PHE A 468 4.36 -24.23 5.98
N ASP A 469 5.44 -23.45 6.00
CA ASP A 469 5.50 -22.14 6.65
C ASP A 469 4.52 -21.17 5.98
N LYS A 470 3.37 -20.92 6.64
CA LYS A 470 2.37 -19.97 6.15
C LYS A 470 2.89 -18.52 6.06
N SER A 471 4.01 -18.17 6.71
CA SER A 471 4.68 -16.87 6.51
C SER A 471 5.45 -16.77 5.19
N ALA A 472 5.64 -17.89 4.48
CA ALA A 472 6.17 -17.88 3.11
C ALA A 472 5.14 -17.43 2.06
N CYS A 473 3.83 -17.46 2.38
CA CYS A 473 2.78 -16.94 1.53
C CYS A 473 2.95 -15.43 1.31
N PRO A 474 2.82 -14.92 0.07
CA PRO A 474 2.95 -13.50 -0.21
C PRO A 474 1.80 -12.71 0.44
N ASN A 475 2.08 -11.46 0.85
CA ASN A 475 1.02 -10.51 1.15
C ASN A 475 0.22 -10.26 -0.13
N TYR A 476 -1.08 -10.56 -0.10
CA TYR A 476 -1.89 -10.55 -1.33
C TYR A 476 -2.14 -9.16 -1.90
N ALA A 477 -2.20 -8.11 -1.07
CA ALA A 477 -2.30 -6.72 -1.53
C ALA A 477 -1.11 -6.33 -2.41
N ASN A 478 0.10 -6.82 -2.09
CA ASN A 478 1.27 -6.65 -2.95
C ASN A 478 1.19 -7.59 -4.17
N TYR A 479 0.82 -8.86 -3.97
CA TYR A 479 0.75 -9.87 -5.03
C TYR A 479 -0.13 -9.43 -6.21
N ALA A 480 -1.32 -8.89 -5.93
CA ALA A 480 -2.30 -8.43 -6.91
C ALA A 480 -1.82 -7.24 -7.78
N THR A 481 -0.73 -6.55 -7.41
CA THR A 481 -0.16 -5.46 -8.22
C THR A 481 0.67 -5.97 -9.41
N PHE A 482 1.16 -7.21 -9.35
CA PHE A 482 2.03 -7.81 -10.36
C PHE A 482 1.24 -8.69 -11.35
N MET A 483 1.87 -9.10 -12.45
CA MET A 483 1.30 -10.03 -13.43
C MET A 483 1.95 -11.40 -13.26
N HIS A 484 1.17 -12.45 -12.98
CA HIS A 484 1.70 -13.81 -12.79
C HIS A 484 1.35 -14.73 -13.95
N GLN A 485 2.28 -15.62 -14.27
CA GLN A 485 2.09 -16.70 -15.24
C GLN A 485 1.31 -17.87 -14.61
N PRO A 486 0.50 -18.62 -15.39
CA PRO A 486 0.28 -18.47 -16.83
C PRO A 486 -0.68 -17.33 -17.18
N LEU A 487 -0.36 -16.55 -18.22
CA LEU A 487 -1.34 -15.66 -18.85
C LEU A 487 -2.49 -16.48 -19.48
N SER A 488 -3.56 -15.81 -19.89
CA SER A 488 -4.61 -16.40 -20.74
C SER A 488 -4.22 -16.40 -22.21
N GLU A 489 -4.88 -17.24 -23.01
CA GLU A 489 -4.66 -17.37 -24.46
C GLU A 489 -5.41 -16.32 -25.29
N GLY A 490 -6.11 -15.38 -24.63
CA GLY A 490 -6.87 -14.32 -25.27
C GLY A 490 -6.04 -13.08 -25.65
N PRO A 491 -6.59 -12.14 -26.42
CA PRO A 491 -5.89 -10.96 -26.92
C PRO A 491 -5.42 -9.98 -25.85
N LEU A 492 -5.99 -10.01 -24.64
CA LEU A 492 -5.55 -9.19 -23.49
C LEU A 492 -4.47 -9.89 -22.65
N ALA A 493 -4.31 -11.21 -22.81
CA ALA A 493 -3.35 -12.05 -22.10
C ALA A 493 -3.36 -11.81 -20.59
N LEU A 494 -4.56 -11.81 -19.98
CA LEU A 494 -4.75 -11.52 -18.57
C LEU A 494 -3.97 -12.50 -17.68
N PRO A 495 -3.30 -12.02 -16.61
CA PRO A 495 -2.51 -12.87 -15.72
C PRO A 495 -3.37 -13.76 -14.83
N PHE A 496 -2.75 -14.82 -14.31
CA PHE A 496 -3.28 -15.56 -13.17
C PHE A 496 -3.13 -14.73 -11.88
N GLN A 497 -4.13 -14.77 -11.01
CA GLN A 497 -4.11 -14.01 -9.74
C GLN A 497 -4.56 -14.82 -8.52
N ARG A 498 -4.92 -16.10 -8.66
CA ARG A 498 -5.20 -16.94 -7.50
C ARG A 498 -3.90 -17.25 -6.74
N PRO A 499 -3.90 -17.25 -5.38
CA PRO A 499 -2.78 -17.77 -4.61
C PRO A 499 -2.45 -19.23 -4.95
N ASP A 500 -1.22 -19.64 -4.62
CA ASP A 500 -0.87 -21.06 -4.44
C ASP A 500 -1.90 -21.72 -3.53
N GLU A 501 -2.30 -22.95 -3.86
CA GLU A 501 -3.36 -23.69 -3.18
C GLU A 501 -3.19 -23.74 -1.65
N LYS A 502 -1.94 -23.77 -1.16
CA LYS A 502 -1.61 -23.82 0.27
C LYS A 502 -1.70 -22.46 0.98
N CYS A 503 -1.81 -21.38 0.21
CA CYS A 503 -1.98 -20.02 0.69
C CYS A 503 -3.44 -19.52 0.62
N ARG A 504 -4.36 -20.30 0.01
CA ARG A 504 -5.79 -19.99 -0.02
C ARG A 504 -6.36 -20.04 1.39
N THR A 505 -7.14 -19.04 1.79
CA THR A 505 -7.59 -18.93 3.20
C THR A 505 -8.79 -19.84 3.53
N PHE A 506 -9.62 -20.17 2.54
CA PHE A 506 -10.72 -21.13 2.60
C PHE A 506 -10.82 -21.93 1.28
N THR A 507 -11.07 -23.24 1.36
CA THR A 507 -11.18 -24.10 0.15
C THR A 507 -12.36 -25.08 0.23
N ALA A 508 -13.16 -25.10 -0.83
CA ALA A 508 -14.31 -25.99 -0.99
C ALA A 508 -14.39 -26.51 -2.43
N ASP A 509 -14.52 -27.82 -2.56
CA ASP A 509 -14.40 -28.56 -3.82
C ASP A 509 -15.50 -28.15 -4.82
N SER A 510 -16.66 -27.72 -4.30
CA SER A 510 -17.76 -27.17 -5.08
C SER A 510 -17.44 -25.83 -5.75
N ILE A 511 -16.59 -24.99 -5.15
CA ILE A 511 -16.12 -23.71 -5.74
C ILE A 511 -15.22 -23.99 -6.94
N GLU A 512 -14.27 -24.91 -6.80
CA GLU A 512 -13.38 -25.33 -7.91
C GLU A 512 -14.18 -25.97 -9.07
N GLN A 513 -15.26 -26.70 -8.75
CA GLN A 513 -16.17 -27.28 -9.75
C GLN A 513 -16.97 -26.20 -10.50
N VAL A 514 -17.48 -25.15 -9.82
CA VAL A 514 -18.11 -23.99 -10.51
C VAL A 514 -17.13 -23.29 -11.44
N ILE A 515 -15.90 -23.03 -10.98
CA ILE A 515 -14.84 -22.42 -11.81
C ILE A 515 -14.66 -23.23 -13.08
N LYS A 516 -14.44 -24.54 -12.94
CA LYS A 516 -14.22 -25.46 -14.07
C LYS A 516 -15.41 -25.48 -15.04
N ASP A 517 -16.63 -25.61 -14.55
CA ASP A 517 -17.82 -25.72 -15.39
C ASP A 517 -18.11 -24.41 -16.15
N VAL A 518 -17.99 -23.26 -15.50
CA VAL A 518 -18.22 -21.95 -16.13
C VAL A 518 -17.10 -21.62 -17.12
N THR A 519 -15.83 -21.75 -16.73
CA THR A 519 -14.68 -21.35 -17.57
C THR A 519 -14.54 -22.20 -18.84
N THR A 520 -14.70 -23.52 -18.75
CA THR A 520 -14.61 -24.41 -19.92
C THR A 520 -15.68 -24.11 -20.98
N ARG A 521 -16.86 -23.62 -20.55
CA ARG A 521 -17.98 -23.23 -21.41
C ARG A 521 -17.82 -21.84 -22.03
N MET A 522 -17.00 -20.94 -21.47
CA MET A 522 -16.84 -19.57 -21.98
C MET A 522 -16.29 -19.51 -23.41
N LYS A 523 -16.73 -18.52 -24.20
CA LYS A 523 -16.18 -18.24 -25.54
C LYS A 523 -14.79 -17.60 -25.49
N ASP A 524 -14.61 -16.68 -24.55
CA ASP A 524 -13.48 -15.77 -24.45
C ASP A 524 -12.51 -16.26 -23.36
N PRO A 525 -11.24 -16.59 -23.70
CA PRO A 525 -10.24 -17.02 -22.72
C PRO A 525 -9.86 -15.96 -21.69
N ASP A 526 -9.93 -14.66 -22.03
CA ASP A 526 -9.63 -13.59 -21.09
C ASP A 526 -10.78 -13.44 -20.07
N MET A 527 -12.03 -13.50 -20.54
CA MET A 527 -13.21 -13.53 -19.65
C MET A 527 -13.20 -14.77 -18.74
N ALA A 528 -12.77 -15.92 -19.26
CA ALA A 528 -12.61 -17.14 -18.48
C ALA A 528 -11.56 -16.97 -17.37
N ARG A 529 -10.38 -16.41 -17.68
CA ARG A 529 -9.34 -16.11 -16.69
C ARG A 529 -9.80 -15.08 -15.66
N LEU A 530 -10.53 -14.04 -16.07
CA LEU A 530 -11.06 -13.04 -15.14
C LEU A 530 -12.08 -13.67 -14.17
N PHE A 531 -12.94 -14.58 -14.63
CA PHE A 531 -13.84 -15.34 -13.74
C PHE A 531 -13.10 -16.32 -12.83
N GLU A 532 -12.10 -17.04 -13.34
CA GLU A 532 -11.25 -17.93 -12.54
C GLU A 532 -10.54 -17.18 -11.41
N ASN A 533 -10.06 -15.96 -11.66
CA ASN A 533 -9.44 -15.12 -10.64
C ASN A 533 -10.47 -14.49 -9.67
N ALA A 534 -11.60 -13.99 -10.20
CA ALA A 534 -12.55 -13.18 -9.45
C ALA A 534 -13.54 -14.01 -8.60
N PHE A 535 -14.13 -15.08 -9.14
CA PHE A 535 -15.14 -15.87 -8.42
C PHE A 535 -14.62 -16.46 -7.09
N PRO A 536 -13.41 -17.04 -6.98
CA PRO A 536 -12.87 -17.50 -5.69
C PRO A 536 -12.17 -16.40 -4.90
N SER A 537 -12.11 -15.14 -5.35
CA SER A 537 -11.26 -14.11 -4.73
C SER A 537 -11.49 -13.94 -3.22
N THR A 538 -12.74 -13.96 -2.77
CA THR A 538 -13.11 -13.92 -1.35
C THR A 538 -12.56 -15.14 -0.59
N THR A 539 -12.85 -16.36 -1.06
CA THR A 539 -12.43 -17.60 -0.36
C THR A 539 -10.94 -17.85 -0.43
N ASP A 540 -10.28 -17.46 -1.51
CA ASP A 540 -8.84 -17.60 -1.66
C ASP A 540 -8.07 -16.60 -0.77
N THR A 541 -8.63 -15.42 -0.45
CA THR A 541 -7.83 -14.30 0.09
C THR A 541 -8.40 -13.56 1.31
N THR A 542 -9.73 -13.45 1.48
CA THR A 542 -10.34 -12.56 2.49
C THR A 542 -11.09 -13.24 3.62
N VAL A 543 -11.43 -14.54 3.52
CA VAL A 543 -11.92 -15.31 4.68
C VAL A 543 -10.76 -15.45 5.67
N LYS A 544 -10.63 -14.49 6.59
CA LYS A 544 -9.41 -14.26 7.37
C LYS A 544 -9.37 -15.09 8.65
N PHE A 545 -10.56 -15.41 9.17
CA PHE A 545 -10.77 -16.39 10.23
C PHE A 545 -12.10 -17.12 9.95
N HIS A 546 -12.14 -18.44 10.21
CA HIS A 546 -13.34 -19.25 10.12
C HIS A 546 -13.26 -20.43 11.09
N THR A 547 -14.38 -20.76 11.73
CA THR A 547 -14.53 -21.92 12.62
C THR A 547 -15.94 -22.52 12.49
N ASP A 548 -16.06 -23.82 12.74
CA ASP A 548 -17.34 -24.55 12.78
C ASP A 548 -17.99 -24.59 14.17
N GLY A 549 -17.38 -23.91 15.14
CA GLY A 549 -17.82 -23.78 16.53
C GLY A 549 -17.52 -24.97 17.44
N LYS A 550 -16.76 -26.00 16.99
CA LYS A 550 -16.58 -27.26 17.75
C LYS A 550 -15.18 -27.50 18.30
N ASP A 551 -14.22 -26.64 17.98
CA ASP A 551 -12.86 -26.76 18.52
C ASP A 551 -12.86 -26.59 20.06
N ALA A 552 -12.27 -27.54 20.79
CA ALA A 552 -12.24 -27.51 22.25
C ALA A 552 -11.47 -26.31 22.81
N THR A 553 -10.47 -25.81 22.07
CA THR A 553 -9.67 -24.62 22.39
C THR A 553 -10.52 -23.36 22.22
N PHE A 554 -11.32 -23.30 21.16
CA PHE A 554 -12.29 -22.22 20.93
C PHE A 554 -13.36 -22.20 22.02
N MET A 555 -13.96 -23.35 22.34
CA MET A 555 -14.95 -23.46 23.42
C MET A 555 -14.37 -23.06 24.78
N ALA A 556 -13.10 -23.40 25.06
CA ALA A 556 -12.41 -22.95 26.27
C ALA A 556 -12.12 -21.43 26.27
N MET A 557 -11.80 -20.82 25.13
CA MET A 557 -11.66 -19.36 25.02
C MET A 557 -13.00 -18.65 25.27
N VAL A 558 -14.08 -19.10 24.63
CA VAL A 558 -15.44 -18.56 24.84
C VAL A 558 -15.82 -18.68 26.32
N GLN A 559 -15.66 -19.86 26.93
CA GLN A 559 -15.96 -20.09 28.35
C GLN A 559 -15.12 -19.22 29.32
N ASN A 560 -13.86 -18.93 29.01
CA ASN A 560 -13.05 -18.02 29.82
C ASN A 560 -13.39 -16.55 29.60
N SER A 561 -13.85 -16.16 28.40
CA SER A 561 -14.32 -14.79 28.11
C SER A 561 -15.65 -14.45 28.82
N LEU A 562 -16.47 -15.47 29.11
CA LEU A 562 -17.76 -15.36 29.81
C LEU A 562 -17.67 -15.04 31.33
N GLN A 563 -16.57 -14.43 31.80
CA GLN A 563 -16.54 -13.77 33.11
C GLN A 563 -17.23 -12.39 33.13
N PHE A 564 -17.63 -11.86 31.96
CA PHE A 564 -18.38 -10.61 31.85
C PHE A 564 -19.87 -10.82 31.56
N ASP A 565 -20.68 -10.37 32.54
CA ASP A 565 -22.14 -10.14 32.55
C ASP A 565 -23.11 -11.30 32.21
N VAL A 566 -24.22 -11.34 32.93
CA VAL A 566 -25.31 -12.32 32.81
C VAL A 566 -26.12 -12.10 31.51
N GLY A 567 -26.04 -10.90 30.93
CA GLY A 567 -26.77 -10.49 29.71
C GLY A 567 -26.23 -11.05 28.39
N ASP A 568 -25.06 -11.68 28.36
CA ASP A 568 -24.35 -12.00 27.10
C ASP A 568 -24.22 -13.50 26.75
N LYS A 569 -25.12 -14.33 27.29
CA LYS A 569 -25.29 -15.74 26.89
C LYS A 569 -25.45 -15.88 25.37
N GLY A 570 -24.88 -16.94 24.78
CA GLY A 570 -24.88 -17.17 23.34
C GLY A 570 -23.79 -16.43 22.56
N LYS A 571 -23.07 -15.46 23.17
CA LYS A 571 -22.16 -14.59 22.42
C LYS A 571 -20.98 -15.38 21.85
N TRP A 572 -20.73 -15.20 20.56
CA TRP A 572 -19.70 -15.94 19.79
C TRP A 572 -19.88 -17.48 19.77
N GLU A 573 -21.06 -18.02 20.12
CA GLU A 573 -21.32 -19.46 20.01
C GLU A 573 -21.53 -19.89 18.54
N GLY A 574 -21.36 -21.19 18.26
CA GLY A 574 -21.57 -21.79 16.94
C GLY A 574 -20.47 -21.46 15.90
N PRO A 575 -20.75 -21.70 14.61
CA PRO A 575 -19.86 -21.29 13.52
C PRO A 575 -19.66 -19.77 13.50
N GLN A 576 -18.47 -19.32 13.13
CA GLN A 576 -18.10 -17.89 13.07
C GLN A 576 -17.14 -17.69 11.88
N SER A 577 -17.28 -16.58 11.15
CA SER A 577 -16.50 -16.28 9.94
C SER A 577 -16.24 -14.77 9.82
N PHE A 578 -14.98 -14.37 9.78
CA PHE A 578 -14.56 -12.98 9.60
C PHE A 578 -14.00 -12.79 8.20
N VAL A 579 -14.61 -11.90 7.42
CA VAL A 579 -14.37 -11.70 5.99
C VAL A 579 -14.00 -10.25 5.72
N ILE A 580 -12.73 -10.02 5.37
CA ILE A 580 -12.19 -8.66 5.20
C ILE A 580 -12.47 -8.11 3.78
N THR A 581 -12.46 -6.78 3.61
CA THR A 581 -12.73 -6.17 2.29
C THR A 581 -11.63 -6.43 1.25
N GLY A 582 -10.40 -6.63 1.75
CA GLY A 582 -9.22 -6.95 0.95
C GLY A 582 -7.94 -6.48 1.64
N ASP A 583 -7.38 -5.40 1.12
CA ASP A 583 -6.16 -4.72 1.60
C ASP A 583 -6.21 -4.23 3.05
N ILE A 584 -7.41 -4.03 3.63
CA ILE A 584 -7.64 -3.65 5.03
C ILE A 584 -8.05 -4.88 5.84
N ILE A 585 -7.43 -5.14 6.99
CA ILE A 585 -7.85 -6.21 7.92
C ILE A 585 -8.96 -5.69 8.85
N ALA A 586 -10.14 -5.48 8.26
CA ALA A 586 -11.40 -5.13 8.91
C ALA A 586 -12.57 -5.62 8.04
N GLU A 587 -13.72 -5.90 8.65
CA GLU A 587 -14.94 -6.36 7.95
C GLU A 587 -15.98 -5.25 7.88
N TRP A 588 -16.43 -4.92 6.67
CA TRP A 588 -17.63 -4.12 6.43
C TRP A 588 -18.83 -5.05 6.23
N LEU A 589 -19.96 -4.77 6.89
CA LEU A 589 -21.19 -5.58 6.76
C LEU A 589 -21.70 -5.62 5.30
N ARG A 590 -21.48 -4.53 4.55
CA ARG A 590 -21.78 -4.40 3.11
C ARG A 590 -20.89 -5.30 2.27
N ASP A 591 -19.58 -5.15 2.41
CA ASP A 591 -18.58 -5.85 1.61
C ASP A 591 -18.65 -7.35 1.84
N SER A 592 -18.61 -7.84 3.08
CA SER A 592 -18.60 -9.29 3.36
C SER A 592 -19.88 -9.98 2.88
N THR A 593 -21.02 -9.30 2.95
CA THR A 593 -22.28 -9.78 2.37
C THR A 593 -22.18 -9.96 0.86
N ASN A 594 -21.74 -8.94 0.13
CA ASN A 594 -21.64 -9.00 -1.33
C ASN A 594 -20.50 -9.92 -1.82
N GLN A 595 -19.42 -10.02 -1.04
CA GLN A 595 -18.31 -10.96 -1.25
C GLN A 595 -18.73 -12.42 -1.13
N LEU A 596 -19.72 -12.73 -0.29
CA LEU A 596 -20.24 -14.09 -0.09
C LEU A 596 -21.43 -14.43 -0.99
N ARG A 597 -22.12 -13.43 -1.56
CA ARG A 597 -23.32 -13.60 -2.39
C ARG A 597 -23.17 -14.62 -3.54
N PRO A 598 -22.05 -14.69 -4.30
CA PRO A 598 -21.84 -15.70 -5.35
C PRO A 598 -21.86 -17.15 -4.86
N TYR A 599 -21.64 -17.41 -3.56
CA TYR A 599 -21.57 -18.75 -2.99
C TYR A 599 -22.87 -19.20 -2.30
N GLN A 600 -23.86 -18.31 -2.13
CA GLN A 600 -25.15 -18.66 -1.52
C GLN A 600 -25.83 -19.88 -2.17
N PRO A 601 -25.85 -20.05 -3.52
CA PRO A 601 -26.41 -21.25 -4.15
C PRO A 601 -25.68 -22.55 -3.77
N LEU A 602 -24.38 -22.49 -3.48
CA LEU A 602 -23.57 -23.66 -3.09
C LEU A 602 -23.89 -24.15 -1.68
N ALA A 603 -24.32 -23.26 -0.77
CA ALA A 603 -24.55 -23.60 0.64
C ALA A 603 -25.55 -24.76 0.83
N LYS A 604 -26.52 -24.94 -0.07
CA LYS A 604 -27.46 -26.08 0.00
C LYS A 604 -26.81 -27.44 -0.28
N LYS A 605 -25.69 -27.45 -1.00
CA LYS A 605 -25.00 -28.65 -1.52
C LYS A 605 -23.67 -28.92 -0.81
N ASP A 606 -22.96 -27.87 -0.40
CA ASP A 606 -21.65 -27.95 0.26
C ASP A 606 -21.72 -27.47 1.72
N LYS A 607 -21.47 -28.40 2.64
CA LYS A 607 -21.50 -28.14 4.09
C LYS A 607 -20.40 -27.18 4.55
N LYS A 608 -19.25 -27.10 3.87
CA LYS A 608 -18.23 -26.09 4.17
C LYS A 608 -18.78 -24.70 3.88
N VAL A 609 -19.34 -24.49 2.69
CA VAL A 609 -19.91 -23.19 2.28
C VAL A 609 -21.11 -22.81 3.15
N PHE A 610 -21.96 -23.76 3.49
CA PHE A 610 -23.04 -23.57 4.47
C PHE A 610 -22.52 -23.04 5.80
N THR A 611 -21.47 -23.68 6.34
CA THR A 611 -20.88 -23.32 7.64
C THR A 611 -20.14 -21.99 7.57
N LEU A 612 -19.53 -21.65 6.43
CA LEU A 612 -18.90 -20.35 6.16
C LEU A 612 -19.93 -19.21 6.23
N ILE A 613 -21.04 -19.33 5.48
CA ILE A 613 -22.05 -18.25 5.40
C ILE A 613 -22.86 -18.15 6.70
N LEU A 614 -23.24 -19.28 7.31
CA LEU A 614 -23.85 -19.27 8.64
C LEU A 614 -22.92 -18.63 9.68
N GLY A 615 -21.61 -18.90 9.59
CA GLY A 615 -20.60 -18.25 10.43
C GLY A 615 -20.49 -16.74 10.19
N ALA A 616 -20.66 -16.27 8.95
CA ALA A 616 -20.65 -14.84 8.65
C ALA A 616 -21.89 -14.13 9.23
N ILE A 617 -23.08 -14.73 9.11
CA ILE A 617 -24.31 -14.23 9.77
C ILE A 617 -24.12 -14.17 11.30
N ASN A 618 -23.52 -15.20 11.88
CA ASN A 618 -23.25 -15.27 13.32
C ASN A 618 -22.17 -14.28 13.81
N THR A 619 -21.23 -13.89 12.95
CA THR A 619 -20.23 -12.85 13.27
C THR A 619 -20.83 -11.45 13.09
N GLN A 620 -21.52 -11.19 11.98
CA GLN A 620 -22.20 -9.92 11.72
C GLN A 620 -23.29 -9.60 12.76
N LEU A 621 -24.05 -10.58 13.27
CA LEU A 621 -25.09 -10.31 14.26
C LEU A 621 -24.52 -9.79 15.59
N GLU A 622 -23.31 -10.18 15.97
CA GLU A 622 -22.66 -9.65 17.19
C GLU A 622 -22.19 -8.22 17.00
N TYR A 623 -21.64 -7.90 15.82
CA TYR A 623 -21.30 -6.53 15.41
C TYR A 623 -22.53 -5.61 15.43
N VAL A 624 -23.67 -6.09 14.90
CA VAL A 624 -24.96 -5.37 14.95
C VAL A 624 -25.47 -5.21 16.39
N ILE A 625 -25.36 -6.22 17.25
CA ILE A 625 -25.77 -6.12 18.66
C ILE A 625 -24.91 -5.10 19.43
N GLU A 626 -23.61 -5.07 19.17
CA GLU A 626 -22.64 -4.32 19.98
C GLU A 626 -22.46 -2.86 19.50
N SER A 627 -22.59 -2.58 18.21
CA SER A 627 -22.42 -1.24 17.65
C SER A 627 -23.18 -1.04 16.31
N PRO A 628 -24.52 -1.00 16.32
CA PRO A 628 -25.37 -0.95 15.12
C PRO A 628 -25.31 0.37 14.33
N TYR A 629 -24.50 1.32 14.78
CA TYR A 629 -24.26 2.62 14.12
C TYR A 629 -22.95 2.65 13.33
N CYS A 630 -22.22 1.54 13.26
CA CYS A 630 -20.91 1.46 12.65
C CYS A 630 -20.91 0.58 11.39
N ASN A 631 -20.13 0.98 10.39
CA ASN A 631 -19.99 0.29 9.10
C ASN A 631 -18.95 -0.83 9.14
N ALA A 632 -17.85 -0.65 9.88
CA ALA A 632 -16.66 -1.50 9.81
C ALA A 632 -16.16 -2.00 11.17
N PHE A 633 -15.77 -3.28 11.23
CA PHE A 633 -15.48 -4.00 12.48
C PHE A 633 -14.10 -4.67 12.49
N GLN A 634 -13.54 -4.76 13.70
CA GLN A 634 -12.28 -5.42 14.01
C GLN A 634 -12.43 -6.96 13.97
N PRO A 635 -11.34 -7.72 13.83
CA PRO A 635 -11.39 -9.17 13.96
C PRO A 635 -12.10 -9.59 15.28
N PRO A 636 -13.00 -10.59 15.24
CA PRO A 636 -13.74 -10.98 16.44
C PRO A 636 -12.75 -11.56 17.48
N PRO A 637 -12.92 -11.33 18.80
CA PRO A 637 -11.89 -11.67 19.80
C PRO A 637 -11.44 -13.14 19.77
N ILE A 638 -12.38 -14.04 19.46
CA ILE A 638 -12.19 -15.47 19.21
C ILE A 638 -11.21 -15.83 18.08
N SER A 639 -10.86 -14.89 17.20
CA SER A 639 -9.94 -15.11 16.09
C SER A 639 -8.46 -15.04 16.48
N ASN A 640 -8.13 -14.46 17.64
CA ASN A 640 -6.77 -14.16 18.07
C ASN A 640 -5.93 -13.37 17.02
N LEU A 641 -6.61 -12.58 16.18
CA LEU A 641 -6.00 -11.61 15.26
C LEU A 641 -5.88 -10.24 15.94
N ALA A 642 -4.83 -9.48 15.60
CA ALA A 642 -4.64 -8.14 16.15
C ALA A 642 -5.58 -7.11 15.49
N PRO A 643 -6.21 -6.19 16.25
CA PRO A 643 -6.99 -5.08 15.71
C PRO A 643 -6.19 -4.14 14.80
N SER A 644 -6.82 -3.69 13.73
CA SER A 644 -6.27 -2.71 12.77
C SER A 644 -6.54 -1.28 13.23
N HIS A 645 -5.63 -0.36 12.93
CA HIS A 645 -5.78 1.06 13.26
C HIS A 645 -5.84 1.89 11.97
N ASN A 646 -6.93 2.63 11.75
CA ASN A 646 -7.13 3.51 10.60
C ASN A 646 -6.33 4.83 10.67
N GLY A 647 -5.74 5.16 11.82
CA GLY A 647 -5.02 6.42 12.05
C GLY A 647 -5.91 7.66 12.14
N GLN A 648 -7.23 7.49 12.20
CA GLN A 648 -8.21 8.58 12.22
C GLN A 648 -8.61 8.94 13.67
N HIS A 649 -9.22 10.11 13.84
CA HIS A 649 -9.65 10.64 15.13
C HIS A 649 -11.09 11.13 15.03
N ASP A 650 -12.00 10.23 15.41
CA ASP A 650 -13.44 10.43 15.30
C ASP A 650 -14.06 10.73 16.67
N VAL A 651 -15.06 11.61 16.67
CA VAL A 651 -15.89 11.91 17.83
C VAL A 651 -17.30 11.44 17.50
N VAL A 652 -17.69 10.30 18.06
CA VAL A 652 -18.95 9.61 17.74
C VAL A 652 -19.83 9.48 18.99
N ASN A 653 -21.14 9.58 18.78
CA ASN A 653 -22.18 9.25 19.75
C ASN A 653 -23.20 8.33 19.04
N PRO A 654 -23.62 7.18 19.61
CA PRO A 654 -23.08 6.54 20.82
C PRO A 654 -21.56 6.31 20.75
N ILE A 655 -20.92 6.19 21.91
CA ILE A 655 -19.50 5.84 21.97
C ILE A 655 -19.38 4.34 21.67
N TYR A 656 -18.49 3.99 20.75
CA TYR A 656 -18.17 2.60 20.38
C TYR A 656 -16.88 2.14 21.06
N GLU A 657 -16.65 0.83 21.07
CA GLU A 657 -15.42 0.21 21.60
C GLU A 657 -14.39 0.00 20.46
N PRO A 658 -13.24 0.71 20.45
CA PRO A 658 -12.27 0.64 19.34
C PRO A 658 -11.59 -0.72 19.15
N SER A 659 -11.63 -1.62 20.13
CA SER A 659 -11.16 -3.00 19.98
C SER A 659 -12.15 -3.92 19.24
N VAL A 660 -13.39 -3.47 19.01
CA VAL A 660 -14.43 -4.20 18.25
C VAL A 660 -14.82 -3.46 16.95
N VAL A 661 -14.75 -2.13 16.92
CA VAL A 661 -15.10 -1.30 15.76
C VAL A 661 -13.85 -0.70 15.11
N PHE A 662 -13.76 -0.81 13.78
CA PHE A 662 -12.69 -0.21 12.96
C PHE A 662 -13.05 1.19 12.49
N GLU A 663 -14.27 1.38 11.99
CA GLU A 663 -14.84 2.67 11.61
C GLU A 663 -16.32 2.71 12.01
N CYS A 664 -16.81 3.88 12.46
CA CYS A 664 -18.19 4.04 12.89
C CYS A 664 -18.97 5.10 12.09
N LYS A 665 -18.94 4.99 10.76
CA LYS A 665 -19.88 5.72 9.90
C LYS A 665 -21.23 5.01 9.90
N TYR A 666 -22.31 5.76 10.09
CA TYR A 666 -23.66 5.18 10.08
C TYR A 666 -24.24 5.14 8.66
N GLU A 667 -24.33 3.93 8.15
CA GLU A 667 -24.85 3.55 6.83
C GLU A 667 -26.08 2.66 7.00
N LEU A 668 -27.24 3.12 6.52
CA LEU A 668 -28.49 2.36 6.59
C LEU A 668 -28.39 1.04 5.82
N ASP A 669 -27.56 1.00 4.77
CA ASP A 669 -27.27 -0.20 4.00
C ASP A 669 -26.38 -1.21 4.73
N SER A 670 -25.51 -0.84 5.69
CA SER A 670 -24.74 -1.83 6.45
C SER A 670 -25.68 -2.76 7.24
N LEU A 671 -26.74 -2.19 7.83
CA LEU A 671 -27.80 -2.98 8.48
C LEU A 671 -28.66 -3.74 7.45
N ALA A 672 -28.97 -3.14 6.29
CA ALA A 672 -29.73 -3.81 5.24
C ALA A 672 -28.97 -5.02 4.65
N HIS A 673 -27.64 -4.97 4.56
CA HIS A 673 -26.81 -6.06 4.07
C HIS A 673 -26.78 -7.25 5.04
N PHE A 674 -26.71 -7.04 6.36
CA PHE A 674 -26.86 -8.13 7.33
C PHE A 674 -28.22 -8.85 7.20
N VAL A 675 -29.29 -8.08 7.00
CA VAL A 675 -30.63 -8.61 6.75
C VAL A 675 -30.67 -9.37 5.41
N ALA A 676 -30.06 -8.83 4.35
CA ALA A 676 -29.94 -9.47 3.05
C ALA A 676 -29.13 -10.79 3.10
N LEU A 677 -28.02 -10.85 3.85
CA LEU A 677 -27.22 -12.06 4.03
C LEU A 677 -28.04 -13.18 4.67
N SER A 678 -28.85 -12.83 5.68
CA SER A 678 -29.78 -13.74 6.36
C SER A 678 -30.89 -14.23 5.41
N ASN A 679 -31.53 -13.30 4.69
CA ASN A 679 -32.60 -13.61 3.75
C ASN A 679 -32.11 -14.47 2.57
N ASP A 680 -30.97 -14.15 1.96
CA ASP A 680 -30.36 -14.92 0.88
C ASP A 680 -30.01 -16.34 1.34
N PHE A 681 -29.44 -16.49 2.55
CA PHE A 681 -29.11 -17.80 3.11
C PHE A 681 -30.37 -18.64 3.34
N TYR A 682 -31.44 -18.05 3.85
CA TYR A 682 -32.74 -18.72 3.97
C TYR A 682 -33.31 -19.12 2.60
N GLU A 683 -33.29 -18.22 1.62
CA GLU A 683 -33.86 -18.46 0.29
C GLU A 683 -33.12 -19.57 -0.47
N HIS A 684 -31.78 -19.58 -0.42
CA HIS A 684 -30.99 -20.61 -1.10
C HIS A 684 -30.97 -21.96 -0.36
N THR A 685 -30.94 -21.98 0.97
CA THR A 685 -30.80 -23.25 1.73
C THR A 685 -32.12 -23.82 2.23
N GLY A 686 -33.08 -22.96 2.60
CA GLY A 686 -34.26 -23.29 3.40
C GLY A 686 -33.98 -23.42 4.91
N SER A 687 -32.74 -23.20 5.38
CA SER A 687 -32.37 -23.39 6.78
C SER A 687 -32.75 -22.21 7.67
N GLN A 688 -33.31 -22.54 8.83
CA GLN A 688 -33.62 -21.62 9.92
C GLN A 688 -32.54 -21.63 11.03
N ASP A 689 -31.38 -22.28 10.82
CA ASP A 689 -30.34 -22.46 11.85
C ASP A 689 -29.76 -21.14 12.37
N HIS A 690 -29.82 -20.07 11.56
CA HIS A 690 -29.41 -18.71 11.94
C HIS A 690 -30.44 -17.98 12.81
N LEU A 691 -31.72 -18.43 12.86
CA LEU A 691 -32.82 -17.79 13.60
C LEU A 691 -32.78 -18.13 15.11
N GLY A 692 -31.60 -18.00 15.72
CA GLY A 692 -31.36 -18.19 17.15
C GLY A 692 -31.67 -16.93 17.98
N PRO A 693 -31.64 -17.02 19.33
CA PRO A 693 -31.99 -15.91 20.23
C PRO A 693 -31.20 -14.62 19.98
N ARG A 694 -29.92 -14.70 19.59
CA ARG A 694 -29.10 -13.52 19.31
C ARG A 694 -29.42 -12.89 17.95
N TRP A 695 -29.83 -13.66 16.95
CA TRP A 695 -30.33 -13.09 15.68
C TRP A 695 -31.60 -12.25 15.90
N TYR A 696 -32.53 -12.70 16.76
CA TYR A 696 -33.68 -11.87 17.15
C TYR A 696 -33.25 -10.62 17.93
N LYS A 697 -32.25 -10.72 18.82
CA LYS A 697 -31.66 -9.55 19.51
C LYS A 697 -31.07 -8.54 18.51
N ALA A 698 -30.37 -9.02 17.48
CA ALA A 698 -29.85 -8.17 16.40
C ALA A 698 -30.98 -7.50 15.59
N LEU A 699 -32.06 -8.25 15.27
CA LEU A 699 -33.22 -7.71 14.58
C LEU A 699 -33.95 -6.62 15.38
N ASP A 700 -34.21 -6.82 16.68
CA ASP A 700 -34.79 -5.77 17.53
C ASP A 700 -33.82 -4.57 17.67
N THR A 701 -32.50 -4.80 17.75
CA THR A 701 -31.48 -3.73 17.75
C THR A 701 -31.53 -2.90 16.46
N ILE A 702 -31.77 -3.52 15.30
CA ILE A 702 -31.99 -2.81 14.03
C ILE A 702 -33.26 -1.96 14.11
N LEU A 703 -34.36 -2.50 14.64
CA LEU A 703 -35.63 -1.76 14.76
C LEU A 703 -35.50 -0.53 15.68
N ASP A 704 -34.74 -0.63 16.77
CA ASP A 704 -34.42 0.51 17.65
C ASP A 704 -33.63 1.60 16.89
N VAL A 705 -32.70 1.22 16.01
CA VAL A 705 -31.99 2.18 15.13
C VAL A 705 -32.92 2.78 14.08
N LEU A 706 -33.80 2.00 13.44
CA LEU A 706 -34.79 2.52 12.49
C LEU A 706 -35.77 3.50 13.18
N GLU A 707 -36.20 3.22 14.41
CA GLU A 707 -37.03 4.16 15.18
C GLU A 707 -36.26 5.45 15.52
N ALA A 708 -35.03 5.34 16.02
CA ALA A 708 -34.20 6.49 16.36
C ALA A 708 -33.82 7.35 15.14
N GLN A 709 -33.54 6.73 13.99
CA GLN A 709 -33.10 7.42 12.77
C GLN A 709 -34.25 7.81 11.83
N SER A 710 -35.50 7.41 12.12
CA SER A 710 -36.70 8.03 11.53
C SER A 710 -37.20 9.26 12.31
N GLN A 711 -36.50 9.69 13.37
CA GLN A 711 -36.88 10.91 14.10
C GLN A 711 -36.55 12.18 13.29
N PRO A 712 -37.49 13.14 13.18
CA PRO A 712 -37.26 14.40 12.47
C PRO A 712 -36.35 15.33 13.26
N THR A 713 -35.74 16.31 12.59
CA THR A 713 -34.90 17.32 13.28
C THR A 713 -35.73 18.27 14.15
N PHE A 714 -37.01 18.46 13.85
CA PHE A 714 -37.95 19.25 14.66
C PHE A 714 -39.24 18.47 14.93
N ASN A 715 -39.73 18.51 16.16
CA ASN A 715 -40.97 17.85 16.54
C ASN A 715 -42.18 18.54 15.85
N PRO A 716 -43.06 17.82 15.14
CA PRO A 716 -44.15 18.44 14.38
C PRO A 716 -45.12 19.26 15.23
N LYS A 717 -45.34 18.87 16.50
CA LYS A 717 -46.32 19.51 17.39
C LYS A 717 -45.73 20.67 18.20
N THR A 718 -44.50 20.53 18.68
CA THR A 718 -43.86 21.56 19.55
C THR A 718 -42.87 22.46 18.82
N GLN A 719 -42.48 22.11 17.57
CA GLN A 719 -41.44 22.77 16.78
C GLN A 719 -40.06 22.86 17.49
N GLN A 720 -39.87 22.09 18.56
CA GLN A 720 -38.60 22.01 19.28
C GLN A 720 -37.63 21.07 18.54
N PHE A 721 -36.34 21.42 18.57
CA PHE A 721 -35.27 20.59 18.05
C PHE A 721 -35.22 19.24 18.78
N VAL A 722 -35.25 18.15 18.00
CA VAL A 722 -35.05 16.79 18.50
C VAL A 722 -33.59 16.43 18.29
N ARG A 723 -32.90 16.04 19.37
CA ARG A 723 -31.50 15.59 19.30
C ARG A 723 -31.44 14.23 18.60
N ASN A 724 -30.68 14.13 17.51
CA ASN A 724 -30.34 12.82 16.93
C ASN A 724 -29.51 11.99 17.94
N THR A 725 -29.84 10.70 18.06
CA THR A 725 -29.07 9.70 18.80
C THR A 725 -27.67 9.53 18.20
N TYR A 726 -27.56 9.50 16.88
CA TYR A 726 -26.27 9.40 16.19
C TYR A 726 -25.66 10.77 15.92
N THR A 727 -24.36 10.93 16.20
CA THR A 727 -23.55 12.04 15.69
C THR A 727 -22.12 11.60 15.40
N PHE A 728 -21.49 12.10 14.35
CA PHE A 728 -20.10 11.76 13.97
C PHE A 728 -19.31 12.99 13.50
N GLN A 729 -18.10 13.18 14.04
CA GLN A 729 -17.15 14.18 13.56
C GLN A 729 -15.73 13.62 13.43
N ARG A 730 -15.20 13.58 12.19
CA ARG A 730 -13.78 13.35 11.89
C ARG A 730 -13.04 14.68 11.72
N LYS A 731 -11.76 14.72 12.08
CA LYS A 731 -10.84 15.83 11.75
C LYS A 731 -10.21 15.59 10.36
N THR A 732 -10.75 16.25 9.34
CA THR A 732 -10.42 16.03 7.92
C THR A 732 -10.52 17.35 7.14
N ASP A 733 -9.89 17.43 5.97
CA ASP A 733 -10.10 18.47 4.95
C ASP A 733 -11.01 18.00 3.80
N THR A 734 -11.23 16.69 3.64
CA THR A 734 -12.21 16.11 2.71
C THR A 734 -13.64 16.32 3.20
N GLY A 735 -14.46 17.01 2.40
CA GLY A 735 -15.80 17.44 2.81
C GLY A 735 -16.84 16.33 3.00
N THR A 736 -16.63 15.14 2.42
CA THR A 736 -17.51 13.97 2.61
C THR A 736 -17.13 13.10 3.82
N GLU A 737 -15.95 13.31 4.40
CA GLU A 737 -15.42 12.48 5.49
C GLU A 737 -15.94 12.89 6.89
N THR A 738 -16.88 13.84 6.99
CA THR A 738 -17.37 14.36 8.29
C THR A 738 -18.75 15.00 8.14
N LEU A 739 -19.56 15.01 9.21
CA LEU A 739 -20.96 15.47 9.12
C LEU A 739 -21.17 16.94 9.54
N ASN A 740 -22.06 17.60 8.81
CA ASN A 740 -22.52 18.96 9.07
C ASN A 740 -23.12 19.16 10.47
N LEU A 741 -23.26 20.44 10.87
CA LEU A 741 -23.91 20.87 12.12
C LEU A 741 -23.33 20.22 13.41
N ARG A 742 -22.00 20.11 13.49
CA ARG A 742 -21.27 19.42 14.58
C ARG A 742 -21.65 17.95 14.70
N GLY A 743 -21.62 17.25 13.57
CA GLY A 743 -21.79 15.81 13.53
C GLY A 743 -23.23 15.32 13.42
N ILE A 744 -24.22 16.20 13.39
CA ILE A 744 -25.65 15.84 13.35
C ILE A 744 -26.10 15.46 11.93
N GLY A 745 -25.40 15.95 10.90
CA GLY A 745 -25.88 15.96 9.53
C GLY A 745 -26.90 17.08 9.29
N ASN A 746 -27.44 17.16 8.08
CA ASN A 746 -28.40 18.21 7.72
C ASN A 746 -29.82 17.95 8.26
N PRO A 747 -30.67 18.99 8.37
CA PRO A 747 -32.02 18.87 8.93
C PRO A 747 -32.93 17.99 8.07
N LEU A 748 -33.74 17.15 8.74
CA LEU A 748 -34.75 16.30 8.10
C LEU A 748 -36.15 16.64 8.60
N ASN A 749 -37.12 16.65 7.69
CA ASN A 749 -38.52 16.91 8.00
C ASN A 749 -39.22 15.70 8.66
N PHE A 750 -40.41 15.93 9.20
CA PHE A 750 -41.27 14.89 9.79
C PHE A 750 -42.24 14.29 8.77
N GLY A 751 -42.80 13.12 9.12
CA GLY A 751 -43.90 12.48 8.39
C GLY A 751 -43.49 11.62 7.20
N THR A 752 -42.20 11.59 6.82
CA THR A 752 -41.72 11.00 5.57
C THR A 752 -41.72 9.47 5.50
N GLY A 753 -41.89 8.76 6.62
CA GLY A 753 -41.69 7.30 6.70
C GLY A 753 -40.22 6.84 6.60
N LEU A 754 -39.40 7.55 5.85
CA LEU A 754 -37.98 7.32 5.61
C LEU A 754 -37.12 7.36 6.88
N VAL A 755 -35.94 6.74 6.79
CA VAL A 755 -34.90 6.65 7.82
C VAL A 755 -33.63 7.35 7.32
N ARG A 756 -32.97 8.11 8.19
CA ARG A 756 -31.68 8.78 7.89
C ARG A 756 -30.62 7.75 7.52
N SER A 757 -29.77 8.06 6.54
CA SER A 757 -28.42 7.48 6.42
C SER A 757 -27.42 8.62 6.57
N ALA A 758 -26.45 8.49 7.47
CA ALA A 758 -25.49 9.57 7.70
C ALA A 758 -24.40 9.57 6.60
N PHE A 759 -23.97 8.37 6.22
CA PHE A 759 -23.06 8.12 5.10
C PHE A 759 -23.74 7.23 4.06
N ARG A 760 -23.04 7.00 2.95
CA ARG A 760 -23.46 6.26 1.75
C ARG A 760 -22.75 4.90 1.67
N PRO A 761 -23.17 4.02 0.74
CA PRO A 761 -22.40 2.81 0.39
C PRO A 761 -20.98 3.07 -0.16
N SER A 762 -20.61 4.33 -0.42
CA SER A 762 -19.25 4.80 -0.75
C SER A 762 -18.46 5.33 0.46
N ASP A 763 -18.99 5.11 1.67
CA ASP A 763 -18.49 5.66 2.94
C ASP A 763 -18.41 7.21 2.96
N ASP A 764 -19.01 7.92 1.99
CA ASP A 764 -19.14 9.38 1.92
C ASP A 764 -20.38 9.88 2.66
N ALA A 765 -20.30 11.05 3.32
CA ALA A 765 -21.43 11.71 3.96
C ALA A 765 -22.56 12.05 2.98
N THR A 766 -23.82 11.84 3.40
CA THR A 766 -25.00 12.27 2.64
C THR A 766 -25.16 13.80 2.67
N ILE A 767 -25.71 14.36 1.58
CA ILE A 767 -25.98 15.80 1.45
C ILE A 767 -27.31 16.15 2.11
N LEU A 768 -28.39 15.41 1.82
CA LEU A 768 -29.73 15.71 2.35
C LEU A 768 -30.20 14.78 3.47
N GLY A 769 -29.65 13.57 3.62
CA GLY A 769 -29.85 12.73 4.81
C GLY A 769 -30.85 11.57 4.68
N PHE A 770 -31.92 11.68 3.88
CA PHE A 770 -32.70 10.50 3.47
C PHE A 770 -32.14 9.97 2.15
N LEU A 771 -31.30 8.93 2.23
CA LEU A 771 -30.69 8.26 1.08
C LEU A 771 -31.67 7.24 0.50
N ILE A 772 -32.15 7.49 -0.73
CA ILE A 772 -33.26 6.72 -1.33
C ILE A 772 -32.87 5.26 -1.62
N PRO A 773 -31.70 4.93 -2.22
CA PRO A 773 -31.30 3.54 -2.44
C PRO A 773 -31.25 2.69 -1.16
N SER A 774 -30.65 3.18 -0.07
CA SER A 774 -30.57 2.41 1.19
C SER A 774 -31.92 2.29 1.91
N ASN A 775 -32.82 3.27 1.76
CA ASN A 775 -34.21 3.16 2.24
C ASN A 775 -35.01 2.13 1.43
N ALA A 776 -34.84 2.11 0.10
CA ALA A 776 -35.44 1.12 -0.78
C ALA A 776 -34.94 -0.30 -0.47
N MET A 777 -33.63 -0.46 -0.27
CA MET A 777 -33.00 -1.73 0.13
C MET A 777 -33.56 -2.24 1.46
N MET A 778 -33.55 -1.41 2.52
CA MET A 778 -34.08 -1.80 3.83
C MET A 778 -35.58 -2.13 3.75
N GLY A 779 -36.36 -1.36 2.99
CA GLY A 779 -37.79 -1.63 2.77
C GLY A 779 -38.05 -2.98 2.09
N ALA A 780 -37.26 -3.34 1.08
CA ALA A 780 -37.36 -4.60 0.35
C ALA A 780 -36.83 -5.80 1.17
N GLU A 781 -35.72 -5.65 1.88
CA GLU A 781 -35.15 -6.73 2.69
C GLU A 781 -36.02 -7.04 3.92
N LEU A 782 -36.61 -6.05 4.59
CA LEU A 782 -37.60 -6.30 5.64
C LEU A 782 -38.84 -7.04 5.11
N LYS A 783 -39.24 -6.82 3.85
CA LYS A 783 -40.34 -7.57 3.19
C LYS A 783 -39.99 -9.06 3.04
N ARG A 784 -38.76 -9.37 2.65
CA ARG A 784 -38.22 -10.75 2.58
C ARG A 784 -38.16 -11.36 3.99
N THR A 785 -37.67 -10.62 4.98
CA THR A 785 -37.58 -11.07 6.38
C THR A 785 -38.95 -11.34 7.01
N ALA A 786 -39.97 -10.50 6.77
CA ALA A 786 -41.34 -10.79 7.22
C ALA A 786 -41.89 -12.10 6.63
N SER A 787 -41.57 -12.39 5.36
CA SER A 787 -41.96 -13.62 4.67
C SER A 787 -41.24 -14.86 5.25
N MET A 788 -39.95 -14.74 5.56
CA MET A 788 -39.18 -15.75 6.29
C MET A 788 -39.73 -15.98 7.71
N LEU A 789 -40.01 -14.92 8.47
CA LEU A 789 -40.53 -15.01 9.83
C LEU A 789 -41.93 -15.63 9.90
N THR A 790 -42.79 -15.32 8.94
CA THR A 790 -44.08 -16.01 8.77
C THR A 790 -43.86 -17.52 8.58
N SER A 791 -42.91 -17.89 7.72
CA SER A 791 -42.52 -19.29 7.44
C SER A 791 -41.82 -19.98 8.62
N ALA A 792 -41.27 -19.22 9.57
CA ALA A 792 -40.72 -19.68 10.85
C ALA A 792 -41.74 -19.65 12.01
N GLY A 793 -43.03 -19.38 11.71
CA GLY A 793 -44.10 -19.34 12.72
C GLY A 793 -44.05 -18.16 13.69
N LYS A 794 -43.39 -17.05 13.29
CA LYS A 794 -43.21 -15.83 14.09
C LYS A 794 -44.16 -14.70 13.66
N THR A 795 -45.44 -15.01 13.45
CA THR A 795 -46.42 -14.12 12.80
C THR A 795 -46.49 -12.71 13.39
N GLU A 796 -46.60 -12.56 14.72
CA GLU A 796 -46.67 -11.23 15.36
C GLU A 796 -45.42 -10.37 15.10
N LEU A 797 -44.24 -11.00 15.02
CA LEU A 797 -43.00 -10.32 14.67
C LEU A 797 -42.94 -10.04 13.16
N ALA A 798 -43.40 -10.97 12.32
CA ALA A 798 -43.53 -10.76 10.88
C ALA A 798 -44.44 -9.57 10.55
N ASP A 799 -45.54 -9.37 11.29
CA ASP A 799 -46.42 -8.21 11.15
C ASP A 799 -45.72 -6.90 11.57
N LYS A 800 -44.96 -6.90 12.68
CA LYS A 800 -44.10 -5.76 13.11
C LYS A 800 -43.08 -5.38 12.02
N ILE A 801 -42.43 -6.37 11.41
CA ILE A 801 -41.46 -6.18 10.32
C ILE A 801 -42.16 -5.71 9.03
N SER A 802 -43.31 -6.29 8.69
CA SER A 802 -44.11 -5.93 7.50
C SER A 802 -44.60 -4.47 7.57
N ALA A 803 -45.01 -4.00 8.74
CA ALA A 803 -45.37 -2.60 8.96
C ALA A 803 -44.19 -1.64 8.73
N TRP A 804 -42.98 -2.01 9.17
CA TRP A 804 -41.75 -1.25 8.91
C TRP A 804 -41.33 -1.27 7.44
N SER A 805 -41.39 -2.43 6.78
CA SER A 805 -41.17 -2.56 5.33
C SER A 805 -42.12 -1.63 4.56
N LYS A 806 -43.43 -1.67 4.87
CA LYS A 806 -44.41 -0.81 4.21
C LYS A 806 -44.15 0.68 4.45
N LYS A 807 -43.87 1.09 5.69
CA LYS A 807 -43.52 2.48 6.04
C LYS A 807 -42.35 3.02 5.20
N LEU A 808 -41.30 2.22 4.99
CA LEU A 808 -40.15 2.59 4.17
C LEU A 808 -40.48 2.62 2.68
N ILE A 809 -41.17 1.60 2.16
CA ILE A 809 -41.55 1.51 0.75
C ILE A 809 -42.47 2.67 0.37
N ASP A 810 -43.53 2.92 1.15
CA ASP A 810 -44.44 4.04 0.95
C ASP A 810 -43.69 5.38 0.95
N GLY A 811 -42.79 5.59 1.92
CA GLY A 811 -41.98 6.82 2.02
C GLY A 811 -41.03 7.05 0.85
N VAL A 812 -40.47 5.99 0.26
CA VAL A 812 -39.67 6.09 -0.98
C VAL A 812 -40.55 6.49 -2.18
N TRP A 813 -41.76 5.94 -2.30
CA TRP A 813 -42.68 6.32 -3.37
C TRP A 813 -43.26 7.73 -3.20
N GLU A 814 -43.56 8.17 -1.98
CA GLU A 814 -44.16 9.49 -1.71
C GLU A 814 -43.13 10.64 -1.77
N HIS A 815 -41.89 10.41 -1.30
CA HIS A 815 -40.89 11.49 -1.17
C HIS A 815 -39.63 11.28 -2.01
N GLY A 816 -39.32 10.05 -2.43
CA GLY A 816 -38.20 9.77 -3.32
C GLY A 816 -38.50 10.06 -4.80
N VAL A 817 -39.76 9.99 -5.22
CA VAL A 817 -40.17 10.27 -6.60
C VAL A 817 -40.36 11.77 -6.84
N VAL A 818 -39.68 12.28 -7.87
CA VAL A 818 -39.60 13.71 -8.20
C VAL A 818 -39.72 13.94 -9.71
N LYS A 819 -40.37 15.04 -10.11
CA LYS A 819 -40.64 15.34 -11.52
C LYS A 819 -39.48 16.07 -12.19
N HIS A 820 -38.61 15.34 -12.88
CA HIS A 820 -37.49 15.91 -13.62
C HIS A 820 -37.89 16.47 -15.00
N LYS A 821 -37.47 17.70 -15.30
CA LYS A 821 -37.85 18.49 -16.49
C LYS A 821 -37.64 17.77 -17.84
N LYS A 822 -36.63 16.90 -17.96
CA LYS A 822 -36.29 16.17 -19.21
C LYS A 822 -36.78 14.72 -19.23
N TYR A 823 -36.84 14.06 -18.08
CA TYR A 823 -37.02 12.60 -18.01
C TYR A 823 -38.40 12.18 -17.51
N GLY A 824 -39.25 13.12 -17.07
CA GLY A 824 -40.52 12.79 -16.43
C GLY A 824 -40.31 12.51 -14.94
N ASP A 825 -41.13 11.64 -14.37
CA ASP A 825 -41.02 11.26 -12.96
C ASP A 825 -39.88 10.25 -12.78
N VAL A 826 -38.97 10.54 -11.85
CA VAL A 826 -37.73 9.78 -11.55
C VAL A 826 -37.54 9.67 -10.04
N PHE A 827 -36.70 8.74 -9.57
CA PHE A 827 -36.21 8.76 -8.20
C PHE A 827 -35.09 9.79 -8.03
N ALA A 828 -35.13 10.55 -6.94
CA ALA A 828 -34.00 11.30 -6.41
C ALA A 828 -33.01 10.35 -5.72
N TYR A 829 -31.73 10.71 -5.68
CA TYR A 829 -30.72 9.94 -4.95
C TYR A 829 -30.84 10.17 -3.43
N GLU A 830 -31.03 11.43 -3.04
CA GLU A 830 -31.26 11.84 -1.66
C GLU A 830 -32.34 12.93 -1.58
N VAL A 831 -33.06 12.98 -0.47
CA VAL A 831 -34.07 14.01 -0.14
C VAL A 831 -34.00 14.45 1.33
N ASP A 832 -34.63 15.58 1.67
CA ASP A 832 -34.71 16.12 3.05
C ASP A 832 -36.12 16.06 3.68
N GLY A 833 -37.15 15.77 2.87
CA GLY A 833 -38.56 15.84 3.27
C GLY A 833 -39.16 17.25 3.35
N TYR A 834 -38.36 18.31 3.16
CA TYR A 834 -38.84 19.68 2.98
C TYR A 834 -39.09 20.03 1.50
N GLY A 835 -38.54 19.22 0.58
CA GLY A 835 -38.71 19.33 -0.86
C GLY A 835 -37.39 19.42 -1.63
N SER A 836 -36.25 19.50 -0.94
CA SER A 836 -34.94 19.41 -1.57
C SER A 836 -34.69 17.98 -2.04
N ASN A 837 -34.04 17.84 -3.18
CA ASN A 837 -33.71 16.56 -3.81
C ASN A 837 -32.37 16.67 -4.55
N ILE A 838 -31.59 15.58 -4.57
CA ILE A 838 -30.35 15.48 -5.34
C ILE A 838 -30.59 14.56 -6.55
N MET A 839 -30.33 15.08 -7.75
CA MET A 839 -30.36 14.33 -9.01
C MET A 839 -28.94 13.84 -9.34
N MET A 840 -28.66 12.58 -9.01
CA MET A 840 -27.41 11.87 -9.33
C MET A 840 -27.67 10.36 -9.27
N ASP A 841 -26.63 9.55 -9.48
CA ASP A 841 -26.49 8.26 -8.84
C ASP A 841 -25.01 8.01 -8.53
N ASP A 842 -24.74 7.10 -7.60
CA ASP A 842 -23.41 6.68 -7.20
C ASP A 842 -23.15 5.23 -7.65
N ALA A 843 -21.89 4.81 -7.72
CA ALA A 843 -21.54 3.48 -8.21
C ALA A 843 -21.71 2.37 -7.15
N ASN A 844 -21.67 2.73 -5.87
CA ASN A 844 -21.68 1.76 -4.78
C ASN A 844 -23.10 1.22 -4.53
N TYR A 845 -23.26 -0.10 -4.50
CA TYR A 845 -24.53 -0.76 -4.22
C TYR A 845 -24.85 -0.68 -2.71
N PRO A 846 -26.08 -0.30 -2.29
CA PRO A 846 -27.26 0.02 -3.10
C PRO A 846 -27.20 1.40 -3.80
N SER A 847 -27.55 1.41 -5.09
CA SER A 847 -27.68 2.60 -5.94
C SER A 847 -29.07 2.68 -6.60
N LEU A 848 -29.42 3.81 -7.24
CA LEU A 848 -30.69 3.93 -7.97
C LEU A 848 -30.73 2.98 -9.17
N LEU A 849 -29.59 2.76 -9.84
CA LEU A 849 -29.46 1.79 -10.92
C LEU A 849 -29.84 0.36 -10.47
N ALA A 850 -29.58 0.03 -9.19
CA ALA A 850 -29.80 -1.29 -8.61
C ALA A 850 -31.24 -1.56 -8.09
N LEU A 851 -32.18 -0.60 -8.15
CA LEU A 851 -33.52 -0.75 -7.54
C LEU A 851 -34.26 -2.07 -7.90
N PRO A 852 -34.22 -2.59 -9.14
CA PRO A 852 -34.83 -3.88 -9.47
C PRO A 852 -34.05 -5.09 -8.95
N LEU A 853 -32.71 -5.00 -8.91
CA LEU A 853 -31.85 -6.07 -8.38
C LEU A 853 -32.04 -6.26 -6.86
N MET A 854 -32.50 -5.22 -6.16
CA MET A 854 -32.90 -5.27 -4.76
C MET A 854 -34.35 -5.74 -4.54
N GLY A 855 -35.11 -6.02 -5.61
CA GLY A 855 -36.52 -6.39 -5.52
C GLY A 855 -37.45 -5.27 -5.03
N PHE A 856 -37.03 -4.00 -5.12
CA PHE A 856 -37.84 -2.85 -4.69
C PHE A 856 -38.94 -2.51 -5.72
N CYS A 857 -38.58 -2.48 -7.00
CA CYS A 857 -39.47 -2.25 -8.14
C CYS A 857 -39.14 -3.23 -9.28
N ASN A 858 -39.93 -3.23 -10.35
CA ASN A 858 -39.61 -4.01 -11.54
C ASN A 858 -38.58 -3.27 -12.43
N GLU A 859 -37.95 -4.01 -13.36
CA GLU A 859 -37.11 -3.43 -14.42
C GLU A 859 -37.91 -2.63 -15.48
N ASP A 860 -39.21 -2.89 -15.61
CA ASP A 860 -40.12 -2.21 -16.54
C ASP A 860 -40.91 -1.05 -15.91
N ASP A 861 -40.69 -0.76 -14.62
CA ASP A 861 -41.36 0.34 -13.93
C ASP A 861 -41.05 1.70 -14.60
N PRO A 862 -42.06 2.52 -14.96
CA PRO A 862 -41.83 3.77 -15.68
C PRO A 862 -40.93 4.77 -14.94
N VAL A 863 -40.99 4.83 -13.61
CA VAL A 863 -40.15 5.72 -12.80
C VAL A 863 -38.71 5.19 -12.78
N TYR A 864 -38.52 3.87 -12.61
CA TYR A 864 -37.20 3.26 -12.75
C TYR A 864 -36.61 3.47 -14.15
N VAL A 865 -37.35 3.22 -15.22
CA VAL A 865 -36.88 3.37 -16.61
C VAL A 865 -36.47 4.82 -16.91
N ASN A 866 -37.25 5.81 -16.45
CA ASN A 866 -36.87 7.22 -16.54
C ASN A 866 -35.61 7.54 -15.72
N THR A 867 -35.48 6.94 -14.53
CA THR A 867 -34.33 7.12 -13.62
C THR A 867 -33.08 6.50 -14.22
N ARG A 868 -33.12 5.25 -14.69
CA ARG A 868 -32.05 4.57 -15.42
C ARG A 868 -31.54 5.43 -16.58
N LYS A 869 -32.46 6.01 -17.36
CA LYS A 869 -32.10 6.92 -18.45
C LYS A 869 -31.45 8.22 -17.95
N MET A 870 -31.93 8.79 -16.85
CA MET A 870 -31.33 9.97 -16.23
C MET A 870 -29.89 9.69 -15.78
N ILE A 871 -29.67 8.58 -15.07
CA ILE A 871 -28.43 8.31 -14.36
C ILE A 871 -27.31 7.75 -15.24
N LEU A 872 -27.67 7.21 -16.40
CA LEU A 872 -26.76 6.77 -17.47
C LEU A 872 -26.57 7.83 -18.57
N GLU A 873 -27.06 9.07 -18.38
CA GLU A 873 -26.78 10.21 -19.25
C GLU A 873 -25.96 11.28 -18.48
N LYS A 874 -24.86 11.75 -19.07
CA LYS A 874 -23.99 12.83 -18.55
C LYS A 874 -24.71 14.17 -18.30
N ALA A 875 -25.91 14.33 -18.85
CA ALA A 875 -26.80 15.47 -18.65
C ALA A 875 -27.87 15.25 -17.56
N GLY A 876 -27.90 14.09 -16.92
CA GLY A 876 -28.81 13.72 -15.82
C GLY A 876 -28.11 13.30 -14.53
N ASN A 877 -26.89 12.75 -14.59
CA ASN A 877 -26.06 12.46 -13.41
C ASN A 877 -24.67 13.13 -13.52
N PRO A 878 -24.27 13.98 -12.55
CA PRO A 878 -22.94 14.61 -12.54
C PRO A 878 -21.78 13.60 -12.37
N TYR A 879 -22.05 12.40 -11.88
CA TYR A 879 -21.07 11.31 -11.73
C TYR A 879 -21.19 10.23 -12.83
N TYR A 880 -21.98 10.46 -13.90
CA TYR A 880 -21.85 9.65 -15.11
C TYR A 880 -20.66 10.15 -15.93
N LEU A 881 -19.55 9.43 -15.84
CA LEU A 881 -18.27 9.80 -16.43
C LEU A 881 -18.06 9.06 -17.75
N GLU A 882 -17.40 9.73 -18.68
CA GLU A 882 -17.15 9.25 -20.04
C GLU A 882 -15.87 9.91 -20.55
N GLY A 883 -14.94 9.07 -21.03
CA GLY A 883 -13.64 9.48 -21.55
C GLY A 883 -13.17 8.55 -22.69
N ARG A 884 -11.87 8.58 -22.98
CA ARG A 884 -11.29 7.90 -24.16
C ARG A 884 -11.19 6.38 -24.09
N GLN A 885 -11.22 5.78 -22.90
CA GLN A 885 -10.96 4.35 -22.69
C GLN A 885 -12.02 3.65 -21.84
N PHE A 886 -12.80 4.39 -21.06
CA PHE A 886 -13.82 3.83 -20.18
C PHE A 886 -14.97 4.84 -19.97
N LYS A 887 -16.13 4.35 -19.53
CA LYS A 887 -17.30 5.13 -19.13
C LYS A 887 -18.07 4.40 -18.03
N GLY A 888 -18.89 5.09 -17.27
CA GLY A 888 -19.69 4.48 -16.20
C GLY A 888 -20.05 5.49 -15.12
N ILE A 889 -20.68 5.02 -14.04
CA ILE A 889 -20.93 5.86 -12.86
C ILE A 889 -19.68 5.82 -11.96
N GLY A 890 -19.31 6.97 -11.40
CA GLY A 890 -18.32 7.10 -10.33
C GLY A 890 -18.98 7.58 -9.03
N GLY A 891 -18.26 8.40 -8.26
CA GLY A 891 -18.77 9.03 -7.05
C GLY A 891 -17.85 10.16 -6.57
N PRO A 892 -18.22 10.89 -5.51
CA PRO A 892 -17.35 11.92 -4.94
C PRO A 892 -16.08 11.32 -4.30
N HIS A 893 -16.15 10.08 -3.78
CA HIS A 893 -15.05 9.36 -3.11
C HIS A 893 -13.68 9.47 -3.80
N ILE A 894 -13.61 9.10 -5.10
CA ILE A 894 -12.39 9.20 -5.93
C ILE A 894 -12.46 10.41 -6.90
N GLY A 895 -13.64 10.99 -7.09
CA GLY A 895 -13.82 12.23 -7.84
C GLY A 895 -14.00 12.10 -9.36
N PRO A 896 -14.10 13.24 -10.08
CA PRO A 896 -14.82 13.37 -11.36
C PRO A 896 -14.07 12.85 -12.61
N GLN A 897 -13.09 11.97 -12.43
CA GLN A 897 -12.35 11.31 -13.53
C GLN A 897 -12.35 9.78 -13.42
N ASN A 898 -12.74 9.21 -12.28
CA ASN A 898 -12.66 7.78 -12.03
C ASN A 898 -14.05 7.14 -11.94
N ALA A 899 -14.40 6.33 -12.93
CA ALA A 899 -15.63 5.53 -12.95
C ALA A 899 -15.36 4.14 -12.37
N TRP A 900 -16.37 3.55 -11.74
CA TRP A 900 -16.22 2.27 -11.03
C TRP A 900 -16.74 1.13 -11.91
N PRO A 901 -15.96 0.05 -12.15
CA PRO A 901 -16.41 -1.11 -12.92
C PRO A 901 -17.70 -1.74 -12.38
N MET A 902 -17.92 -1.69 -11.07
CA MET A 902 -19.16 -2.13 -10.43
C MET A 902 -20.42 -1.47 -11.02
N SER A 903 -20.38 -0.20 -11.42
CA SER A 903 -21.53 0.46 -12.04
C SER A 903 -21.97 -0.20 -13.35
N LEU A 904 -21.01 -0.61 -14.19
CA LEU A 904 -21.28 -1.31 -15.46
C LEU A 904 -21.78 -2.74 -15.23
N LEU A 905 -21.35 -3.37 -14.14
CA LEU A 905 -21.81 -4.71 -13.77
C LEU A 905 -23.28 -4.67 -13.32
N ILE A 906 -23.63 -3.74 -12.43
CA ILE A 906 -25.03 -3.48 -12.07
C ILE A 906 -25.84 -3.07 -13.32
N GLN A 907 -25.29 -2.22 -14.20
CA GLN A 907 -25.93 -1.84 -15.47
C GLN A 907 -26.26 -3.06 -16.35
N ALA A 908 -25.35 -4.03 -16.46
CA ALA A 908 -25.54 -5.26 -17.22
C ALA A 908 -26.54 -6.23 -16.56
N GLN A 909 -26.49 -6.38 -15.23
CA GLN A 909 -27.47 -7.19 -14.48
C GLN A 909 -28.90 -6.64 -14.63
N THR A 910 -29.05 -5.31 -14.71
CA THR A 910 -30.34 -4.61 -14.83
C THR A 910 -30.69 -4.20 -16.26
N SER A 911 -30.10 -4.83 -17.28
CA SER A 911 -30.45 -4.63 -18.69
C SER A 911 -30.98 -5.90 -19.34
N SER A 912 -32.00 -5.76 -20.20
CA SER A 912 -32.47 -6.79 -21.11
C SER A 912 -31.81 -6.71 -22.51
N ASN A 913 -31.05 -5.65 -22.79
CA ASN A 913 -30.43 -5.36 -24.10
C ASN A 913 -29.05 -6.01 -24.23
N ASP A 914 -28.90 -6.94 -25.18
CA ASP A 914 -27.67 -7.71 -25.40
C ASP A 914 -26.46 -6.87 -25.79
N GLU A 915 -26.67 -5.78 -26.53
CA GLU A 915 -25.59 -4.90 -26.99
C GLU A 915 -25.08 -3.99 -25.85
N GLU A 916 -25.97 -3.56 -24.96
CA GLU A 916 -25.61 -2.85 -23.72
C GLU A 916 -24.82 -3.78 -22.78
N ILE A 917 -25.29 -5.01 -22.57
CA ILE A 917 -24.58 -6.01 -21.75
C ILE A 917 -23.18 -6.30 -22.31
N LYS A 918 -23.06 -6.52 -23.63
CA LYS A 918 -21.76 -6.75 -24.29
C LYS A 918 -20.82 -5.56 -24.12
N GLU A 919 -21.31 -4.32 -24.26
CA GLU A 919 -20.48 -3.12 -24.06
C GLU A 919 -20.00 -3.03 -22.60
N CYS A 920 -20.90 -3.17 -21.62
CA CYS A 920 -20.55 -3.15 -20.20
C CYS A 920 -19.47 -4.21 -19.85
N LEU A 921 -19.67 -5.46 -20.27
CA LEU A 921 -18.69 -6.53 -20.05
C LEU A 921 -17.34 -6.27 -20.74
N SER A 922 -17.37 -5.78 -21.98
CA SER A 922 -16.15 -5.47 -22.75
C SER A 922 -15.35 -4.35 -22.11
N LEU A 923 -16.00 -3.32 -21.60
CA LEU A 923 -15.35 -2.22 -20.88
C LEU A 923 -14.68 -2.72 -19.60
N VAL A 924 -15.41 -3.48 -18.77
CA VAL A 924 -14.86 -4.06 -17.53
C VAL A 924 -13.64 -4.94 -17.85
N LEU A 925 -13.77 -5.89 -18.78
CA LEU A 925 -12.68 -6.78 -19.19
C LEU A 925 -11.44 -6.00 -19.67
N ASN A 926 -11.62 -4.99 -20.53
CA ASN A 926 -10.54 -4.14 -21.04
C ASN A 926 -9.85 -3.28 -19.96
N SER A 927 -10.53 -2.97 -18.86
CA SER A 927 -9.97 -2.27 -17.69
C SER A 927 -9.23 -3.22 -16.72
N SER A 928 -9.65 -4.48 -16.64
CA SER A 928 -9.14 -5.52 -15.74
C SER A 928 -7.80 -6.13 -16.16
N LYS A 929 -6.86 -5.30 -16.66
CA LYS A 929 -5.55 -5.73 -17.18
C LYS A 929 -4.65 -6.43 -16.14
N ARG A 930 -4.97 -6.31 -14.84
CA ARG A 930 -4.32 -7.07 -13.77
C ARG A 930 -4.95 -8.45 -13.52
N GLY A 931 -5.99 -8.84 -14.26
CA GLY A 931 -6.71 -10.10 -14.04
C GLY A 931 -7.69 -10.07 -12.86
N LEU A 932 -7.99 -8.89 -12.31
CA LEU A 932 -8.96 -8.65 -11.23
C LEU A 932 -9.81 -7.42 -11.55
N ILE A 933 -10.92 -7.23 -10.82
CA ILE A 933 -11.74 -6.02 -10.88
C ILE A 933 -11.16 -4.99 -9.90
N HIS A 934 -10.92 -3.77 -10.41
CA HIS A 934 -10.48 -2.63 -9.61
C HIS A 934 -11.67 -1.88 -9.00
N GLU A 935 -11.42 -1.05 -7.99
CA GLU A 935 -12.43 -0.18 -7.38
C GLU A 935 -12.89 0.91 -8.36
N SER A 936 -11.95 1.70 -8.88
CA SER A 936 -12.23 2.75 -9.87
C SER A 936 -11.14 2.86 -10.94
N VAL A 937 -11.47 3.45 -12.09
CA VAL A 937 -10.63 3.51 -13.30
C VAL A 937 -10.73 4.90 -13.95
N ASP A 938 -9.61 5.53 -14.29
CA ASP A 938 -9.59 6.80 -15.04
C ASP A 938 -10.22 6.59 -16.43
N VAL A 939 -11.29 7.34 -16.72
CA VAL A 939 -12.04 7.21 -17.97
C VAL A 939 -11.23 7.49 -19.24
N ASN A 940 -10.04 8.08 -19.13
CA ASN A 940 -9.11 8.34 -20.22
C ASN A 940 -7.89 7.40 -20.23
N HIS A 941 -7.57 6.77 -19.09
CA HIS A 941 -6.35 5.98 -18.90
C HIS A 941 -6.66 4.72 -18.08
N ALA A 942 -7.13 3.65 -18.72
CA ALA A 942 -7.55 2.42 -18.04
C ALA A 942 -6.43 1.64 -17.31
N SER A 943 -5.17 2.10 -17.40
CA SER A 943 -4.04 1.64 -16.58
C SER A 943 -3.87 2.41 -15.27
N SER A 944 -4.63 3.49 -15.06
CA SER A 944 -4.72 4.24 -13.80
C SER A 944 -6.02 3.84 -13.11
N TYR A 945 -5.89 3.22 -11.93
CA TYR A 945 -7.00 2.63 -11.18
C TYR A 945 -6.72 2.68 -9.68
N THR A 946 -7.77 2.61 -8.86
CA THR A 946 -7.66 2.45 -7.40
C THR A 946 -7.88 0.99 -6.98
N ARG A 947 -7.17 0.58 -5.93
CA ARG A 947 -7.15 -0.77 -5.29
C ARG A 947 -7.04 -1.95 -6.26
N SER A 948 -5.84 -2.54 -6.30
CA SER A 948 -5.57 -3.77 -7.07
C SER A 948 -6.27 -5.02 -6.52
N TRP A 949 -6.66 -5.01 -5.24
CA TRP A 949 -7.36 -6.10 -4.57
C TRP A 949 -8.59 -5.55 -3.86
N PHE A 950 -9.75 -5.70 -4.50
CA PHE A 950 -11.04 -5.32 -3.93
C PHE A 950 -12.04 -6.47 -4.14
N ALA A 951 -12.19 -7.30 -3.10
CA ALA A 951 -12.90 -8.58 -3.23
C ALA A 951 -14.42 -8.40 -3.44
N TRP A 952 -15.02 -7.30 -2.97
CA TRP A 952 -16.41 -6.97 -3.26
C TRP A 952 -16.65 -6.79 -4.78
N ALA A 953 -15.82 -6.01 -5.47
CA ALA A 953 -15.97 -5.81 -6.92
C ALA A 953 -15.76 -7.11 -7.72
N ASN A 954 -14.82 -7.97 -7.29
CA ASN A 954 -14.66 -9.33 -7.83
C ASN A 954 -15.94 -10.18 -7.62
N GLY A 955 -16.56 -10.10 -6.44
CA GLY A 955 -17.81 -10.78 -6.12
C GLY A 955 -19.00 -10.31 -6.98
N VAL A 956 -19.13 -9.01 -7.22
CA VAL A 956 -20.19 -8.47 -8.11
C VAL A 956 -19.99 -8.88 -9.56
N PHE A 957 -18.74 -8.91 -10.05
CA PHE A 957 -18.43 -9.46 -11.37
C PHE A 957 -18.82 -10.94 -11.46
N ALA A 958 -18.43 -11.74 -10.47
CA ALA A 958 -18.74 -13.16 -10.44
C ALA A 958 -20.26 -13.42 -10.40
N ASN A 959 -21.01 -12.64 -9.61
CA ASN A 959 -22.48 -12.68 -9.59
C ASN A 959 -23.09 -12.28 -10.96
N THR A 960 -22.52 -11.27 -11.63
CA THR A 960 -22.95 -10.84 -12.97
C THR A 960 -22.74 -11.92 -14.03
N ILE A 961 -21.60 -12.63 -13.98
CA ILE A 961 -21.33 -13.75 -14.88
C ILE A 961 -22.27 -14.93 -14.58
N LEU A 962 -22.57 -15.25 -13.32
CA LEU A 962 -23.49 -16.33 -12.96
C LEU A 962 -24.95 -16.02 -13.33
N ASP A 963 -25.39 -14.78 -13.17
CA ASP A 963 -26.67 -14.27 -13.70
C ASP A 963 -26.76 -14.52 -15.22
N LEU A 964 -25.80 -14.00 -15.99
CA LEU A 964 -25.78 -14.14 -17.44
C LEU A 964 -25.65 -15.59 -17.89
N ALA A 965 -24.90 -16.42 -17.17
CA ALA A 965 -24.80 -17.86 -17.40
C ALA A 965 -26.16 -18.58 -17.27
N LYS A 966 -27.06 -18.07 -16.43
CA LYS A 966 -28.43 -18.54 -16.27
C LYS A 966 -29.38 -17.94 -17.32
N ARG A 967 -29.51 -16.61 -17.40
CA ARG A 967 -30.56 -15.95 -18.22
C ARG A 967 -30.21 -15.70 -19.69
N LYS A 968 -28.93 -15.49 -20.01
CA LYS A 968 -28.46 -15.12 -21.37
C LYS A 968 -27.15 -15.85 -21.74
N PRO A 969 -27.08 -17.19 -21.62
CA PRO A 969 -25.84 -17.96 -21.80
C PRO A 969 -25.20 -17.77 -23.17
N TYR A 970 -26.00 -17.57 -24.24
CA TYR A 970 -25.52 -17.25 -25.59
C TYR A 970 -24.65 -15.99 -25.69
N LEU A 971 -24.60 -15.13 -24.67
CA LEU A 971 -23.66 -14.01 -24.64
C LEU A 971 -22.24 -14.50 -24.35
N ILE A 972 -22.06 -15.27 -23.26
CA ILE A 972 -20.75 -15.63 -22.70
C ILE A 972 -20.27 -17.06 -23.02
N PHE A 973 -21.18 -18.01 -23.27
CA PHE A 973 -20.86 -19.42 -23.49
C PHE A 973 -20.85 -19.83 -24.97
N LYS A 974 -19.99 -20.80 -25.30
CA LYS A 974 -19.87 -21.42 -26.63
C LYS A 974 -21.19 -22.00 -27.12
N GLU A 975 -21.98 -22.57 -26.20
CA GLU A 975 -23.29 -23.17 -26.46
C GLU A 975 -24.38 -22.39 -25.71
N ASN A 976 -25.56 -22.26 -26.33
CA ASN A 976 -26.73 -21.60 -25.72
C ASN A 976 -27.47 -22.53 -24.74
N VAL A 977 -26.75 -23.00 -23.72
CA VAL A 977 -27.27 -23.83 -22.64
C VAL A 977 -27.15 -23.02 -21.33
N PRO A 978 -28.21 -22.89 -20.52
CA PRO A 978 -28.11 -22.27 -19.19
C PRO A 978 -27.15 -22.99 -18.25
N TYR A 979 -26.68 -22.29 -17.22
CA TYR A 979 -25.98 -22.86 -16.08
C TYR A 979 -26.68 -22.46 -14.79
N GLU A 980 -26.88 -23.44 -13.91
CA GLU A 980 -27.34 -23.26 -12.54
C GLU A 980 -26.49 -24.15 -11.63
N ILE A 981 -26.30 -23.70 -10.39
CA ILE A 981 -25.41 -24.31 -9.39
C ILE A 981 -26.06 -25.48 -8.67
#